data_AF-A0A3M1YXG0-F1
#
_entry.id   AF-A0A3M1YXG0-F1
#
_cell.length_a   1.000
_cell.length_b   1.000
_cell.length_c   1.000
_cell.angle_alpha   90.00
_cell.angle_beta   90.00
_cell.angle_gamma   90.00
#
_symmetry.space_group_name_H-M   'P 1'
#
loop_
_entity.id
_entity.type
_entity.pdbx_description
1 polymer ?
#
loop_
_entity_poly.entity_id
_entity_poly.type
_entity_poly.pdbx_seq_one_letter_code
_entity_poly.pdbx_strand_id
1 'polypeptide(L)'
;MAAYLVVDVDDLLDRFHQKGITVDLQELAVGLRGGAALAAGLVSADRLKSIAVANWEQYDATGRINPQHIFRAAGYEVFDSPTRESLADVLIIHYFSYDPEPVDELILATTSRDLLPLINRIKTTRRARIRMWGSEDVLQGTPYADEIIFQPLENMLGLQTKNVAVYIDFENIAISLNEQGFIVNLDHLIDRFVKQAKAHGQVVKMAAYAPWGQRGALPPLVDSQGREIADEAPSRLLLANIDPVFNLPGKNSADIRIAREVITDSGHPDAADVYILASGDRDFNDVLNAIIQRGKQVILWGVRGSTSRQLANNPGVTIEYIDDFTNLQTHQSLSDAVVGQDVADAFTPSQWSSVVIQFDRLANELGTFEIPSRRLVEQLQQVGVVVSRPRGEDLVSQAISLGILRVVSGRGHLQLNADHPIVIKTRLVRDRIVRRVANTLEVRGWEYVNYGFLLKGLAMDHDLERPGMNIDDQWRSHWIDSLVREQLLVRELVPHRHNPDDLVPVIKLPTDFSTTMPQMDYTPVPAASLNGTQWQGMSLEELDQIEPETADMVRRVVISIEQFTSFRNFAWCPLGSLHRRLRLFDTGMSFQRAVEYLIANDAAAVNEYDNPQSIYKTKGISINHDSEIVQYILEQRNRFIQILLELYERNILITEDNVARYTAPEEWNWDLWFSIMETENVLNALPNRLGQYSLFRTHHTVNLVAGGAPEENE
;
A
#
# COMPACT_ATOMS: atom_id res chain seq x y z
N MET A 1 8.76 4.27 -47.52
CA MET A 1 7.80 4.14 -46.42
C MET A 1 6.42 4.17 -47.05
N ALA A 2 5.73 3.04 -47.06
CA ALA A 2 4.41 2.92 -47.67
C ALA A 2 3.34 3.20 -46.62
N ALA A 3 2.67 4.35 -46.74
CA ALA A 3 1.66 4.81 -45.78
C ALA A 3 0.30 4.97 -46.49
N TYR A 4 -0.75 4.44 -45.89
CA TYR A 4 -2.10 4.44 -46.43
C TYR A 4 -3.08 5.08 -45.45
N LEU A 5 -3.98 5.89 -46.00
CA LEU A 5 -5.19 6.36 -45.33
C LEU A 5 -6.38 5.82 -46.10
N VAL A 6 -7.23 5.03 -45.46
CA VAL A 6 -8.51 4.55 -46.02
C VAL A 6 -9.64 5.19 -45.25
N VAL A 7 -10.49 5.95 -45.93
CA VAL A 7 -11.62 6.68 -45.34
C VAL A 7 -12.93 6.07 -45.82
N ASP A 8 -13.72 5.52 -44.90
CA ASP A 8 -15.11 5.10 -45.16
C ASP A 8 -16.02 6.31 -45.05
N VAL A 9 -16.27 6.96 -46.18
CA VAL A 9 -16.99 8.24 -46.22
C VAL A 9 -18.46 8.06 -45.84
N ASP A 10 -19.09 6.98 -46.30
CA ASP A 10 -20.48 6.66 -45.97
C ASP A 10 -20.66 6.53 -44.45
N ASP A 11 -19.80 5.73 -43.81
CA ASP A 11 -19.86 5.51 -42.36
C ASP A 11 -19.66 6.81 -41.59
N LEU A 12 -18.60 7.57 -41.91
CA LEU A 12 -18.29 8.78 -41.17
C LEU A 12 -19.40 9.83 -41.31
N LEU A 13 -19.95 10.02 -42.51
CA LEU A 13 -21.02 10.99 -42.73
C LEU A 13 -22.31 10.56 -42.04
N ASP A 14 -22.69 9.28 -42.12
CA ASP A 14 -23.88 8.77 -41.43
C ASP A 14 -23.76 8.97 -39.90
N ARG A 15 -22.58 8.72 -39.34
CA ARG A 15 -22.33 8.94 -37.91
C ARG A 15 -22.38 10.41 -37.51
N PHE A 16 -21.79 11.31 -38.29
CA PHE A 16 -21.89 12.74 -38.01
C PHE A 16 -23.34 13.23 -38.06
N HIS A 17 -24.13 12.77 -39.03
CA HIS A 17 -25.55 13.07 -39.09
C HIS A 17 -26.31 12.54 -37.87
N GLN A 18 -26.06 11.29 -37.45
CA GLN A 18 -26.68 10.72 -36.24
C GLN A 18 -26.33 11.50 -34.96
N LYS A 19 -25.10 12.03 -34.86
CA LYS A 19 -24.66 12.85 -33.73
C LYS A 19 -25.06 14.33 -33.85
N GLY A 20 -25.73 14.74 -34.93
CA GLY A 20 -26.10 16.13 -35.17
C GLY A 20 -24.91 17.06 -35.43
N ILE A 21 -23.77 16.51 -35.82
CA ILE A 21 -22.54 17.25 -36.10
C ILE A 21 -22.60 17.74 -37.54
N THR A 22 -22.58 19.07 -37.72
CA THR A 22 -22.45 19.68 -39.05
C THR A 22 -20.98 19.76 -39.40
N VAL A 23 -20.54 19.04 -40.43
CA VAL A 23 -19.14 18.96 -40.82
C VAL A 23 -18.94 19.65 -42.18
N ASP A 24 -17.96 20.55 -42.25
CA ASP A 24 -17.46 21.04 -43.54
C ASP A 24 -16.66 19.91 -44.21
N LEU A 25 -17.20 19.37 -45.31
CA LEU A 25 -16.61 18.25 -46.03
C LEU A 25 -15.22 18.56 -46.60
N GLN A 26 -14.95 19.82 -46.95
CA GLN A 26 -13.67 20.23 -47.49
C GLN A 26 -12.62 20.29 -46.37
N GLU A 27 -12.96 20.86 -45.22
CA GLU A 27 -12.08 20.83 -44.04
C GLU A 27 -11.86 19.42 -43.54
N LEU A 28 -12.89 18.57 -43.54
CA LEU A 28 -12.77 17.15 -43.19
C LEU A 28 -11.77 16.42 -44.09
N ALA A 29 -11.93 16.55 -45.42
CA ALA A 29 -11.08 15.85 -46.36
C ALA A 29 -9.62 16.32 -46.27
N VAL A 30 -9.38 17.63 -46.20
CA VAL A 30 -8.04 18.21 -46.06
C VAL A 30 -7.42 17.88 -44.69
N GLY A 31 -8.20 17.99 -43.61
CA GLY A 31 -7.78 17.72 -42.25
C GLY A 31 -7.40 16.25 -42.02
N LEU A 32 -8.22 15.31 -42.49
CA LEU A 32 -7.91 13.88 -42.45
C LEU A 32 -6.61 13.56 -43.19
N ARG A 33 -6.43 14.10 -44.40
CA ARG A 33 -5.24 13.84 -45.23
C ARG A 33 -3.98 14.45 -44.60
N GLY A 34 -4.08 15.69 -44.11
CA GLY A 34 -2.98 16.39 -43.45
C GLY A 34 -2.58 15.74 -42.12
N GLY A 35 -3.56 15.40 -41.28
CA GLY A 35 -3.34 14.67 -40.05
C GLY A 35 -2.68 13.31 -40.29
N ALA A 36 -3.05 12.63 -41.38
CA ALA A 36 -2.55 11.27 -41.66
C ALA A 36 -1.10 11.32 -42.11
N ALA A 37 -0.76 12.32 -42.92
CA ALA A 37 0.62 12.59 -43.30
C ALA A 37 1.49 12.88 -42.08
N LEU A 38 0.99 13.67 -41.13
CA LEU A 38 1.70 14.00 -39.89
C LEU A 38 1.84 12.78 -38.96
N ALA A 39 0.77 12.01 -38.76
CA ALA A 39 0.79 10.79 -37.95
C ALA A 39 1.76 9.72 -38.52
N ALA A 40 1.82 9.62 -39.86
CA ALA A 40 2.76 8.77 -40.57
C ALA A 40 4.20 9.32 -40.59
N GLY A 41 4.44 10.57 -40.17
CA GLY A 41 5.75 11.22 -40.18
C GLY A 41 6.25 11.59 -41.58
N LEU A 42 5.34 11.83 -42.51
CA LEU A 42 5.65 12.19 -43.89
C LEU A 42 5.93 13.69 -44.03
N VAL A 43 6.88 14.04 -44.91
CA VAL A 43 7.25 15.44 -45.22
C VAL A 43 6.16 16.16 -46.03
N SER A 44 5.35 15.42 -46.78
CA SER A 44 4.20 15.94 -47.53
C SER A 44 3.09 14.90 -47.59
N ALA A 45 1.84 15.37 -47.59
CA ALA A 45 0.64 14.57 -47.80
C ALA A 45 0.55 13.91 -49.18
N ASP A 46 1.37 14.33 -50.15
CA ASP A 46 1.44 13.71 -51.47
C ASP A 46 2.15 12.34 -51.47
N ARG A 47 2.89 12.03 -50.39
CA ARG A 47 3.50 10.72 -50.19
C ARG A 47 2.58 9.71 -49.51
N LEU A 48 1.41 10.15 -49.07
CA LEU A 48 0.38 9.31 -48.46
C LEU A 48 -0.54 8.80 -49.57
N LYS A 49 -0.75 7.47 -49.64
CA LYS A 49 -1.82 6.91 -50.47
C LYS A 49 -3.14 7.08 -49.74
N SER A 50 -3.92 8.07 -50.17
CA SER A 50 -5.21 8.42 -49.56
C SER A 50 -6.36 7.90 -50.41
N ILE A 51 -7.15 6.98 -49.86
CA ILE A 51 -8.28 6.32 -50.51
C ILE A 51 -9.55 6.75 -49.78
N ALA A 52 -10.52 7.27 -50.51
CA ALA A 52 -11.85 7.55 -50.02
C ALA A 52 -12.82 6.53 -50.63
N VAL A 53 -13.55 5.80 -49.81
CA VAL A 53 -14.50 4.77 -50.26
C VAL A 53 -15.92 5.13 -49.84
N ALA A 54 -16.86 4.98 -50.77
CA ALA A 54 -18.28 5.21 -50.58
C ALA A 54 -19.07 4.57 -51.73
N ASN A 55 -20.38 4.43 -51.56
CA ASN A 55 -21.32 4.30 -52.67
C ASN A 55 -21.56 5.68 -53.28
N TRP A 56 -20.79 6.08 -54.29
CA TRP A 56 -20.85 7.45 -54.80
C TRP A 56 -22.15 7.76 -55.55
N GLU A 57 -22.79 6.74 -56.12
CA GLU A 57 -24.09 6.89 -56.82
C GLU A 57 -25.18 7.46 -55.89
N GLN A 58 -25.10 7.20 -54.58
CA GLN A 58 -26.09 7.72 -53.62
C GLN A 58 -26.04 9.25 -53.47
N TYR A 59 -24.90 9.85 -53.79
CA TYR A 59 -24.69 11.30 -53.66
C TYR A 59 -25.01 12.08 -54.95
N ASP A 60 -25.01 11.42 -56.11
CA ASP A 60 -25.32 12.04 -57.41
C ASP A 60 -26.79 12.48 -57.53
N ALA A 61 -27.71 11.84 -56.81
CA ALA A 61 -29.14 12.08 -56.92
C ALA A 61 -29.65 13.34 -56.17
N THR A 62 -28.80 14.03 -55.40
CA THR A 62 -29.26 14.97 -54.36
C THR A 62 -29.16 16.47 -54.70
N GLY A 63 -28.60 16.85 -55.85
CA GLY A 63 -28.46 18.25 -56.27
C GLY A 63 -27.60 19.13 -55.34
N ARG A 64 -26.92 18.53 -54.36
CA ARG A 64 -25.95 19.16 -53.45
C ARG A 64 -24.53 18.98 -53.98
N ILE A 65 -23.56 19.64 -53.34
CA ILE A 65 -22.13 19.46 -53.65
C ILE A 65 -21.79 17.97 -53.44
N ASN A 66 -21.37 17.29 -54.51
CA ASN A 66 -21.04 15.86 -54.46
C ASN A 66 -19.75 15.65 -53.61
N PRO A 67 -19.80 14.91 -52.49
CA PRO A 67 -18.64 14.60 -51.65
C PRO A 67 -17.49 13.95 -52.44
N GLN A 68 -17.80 13.15 -53.47
CA GLN A 68 -16.80 12.53 -54.35
C GLN A 68 -15.87 13.57 -54.98
N HIS A 69 -16.42 14.69 -55.44
CA HIS A 69 -15.64 15.78 -56.04
C HIS A 69 -14.75 16.47 -55.00
N ILE A 70 -15.24 16.63 -53.77
CA ILE A 70 -14.49 17.26 -52.67
C ILE A 70 -13.27 16.39 -52.30
N PHE A 71 -13.48 15.10 -52.06
CA PHE A 71 -12.39 14.18 -51.73
C PHE A 71 -11.38 14.05 -52.88
N ARG A 72 -11.85 13.97 -54.13
CA ARG A 72 -10.97 13.98 -55.30
C ARG A 72 -10.15 15.27 -55.40
N ALA A 73 -10.76 16.44 -55.15
CA ALA A 73 -10.07 17.74 -55.14
C ALA A 73 -9.07 17.87 -53.98
N ALA A 74 -9.34 17.22 -52.83
CA ALA A 74 -8.43 17.14 -51.69
C ALA A 74 -7.28 16.13 -51.91
N GLY A 75 -7.24 15.44 -53.06
CA GLY A 75 -6.17 14.53 -53.47
C GLY A 75 -6.35 13.09 -53.01
N TYR A 76 -7.58 12.65 -52.77
CA TYR A 76 -7.90 11.24 -52.55
C TYR A 76 -8.15 10.52 -53.87
N GLU A 77 -7.74 9.26 -53.91
CA GLU A 77 -8.25 8.29 -54.87
C GLU A 77 -9.63 7.83 -54.41
N VAL A 78 -10.66 8.10 -55.20
CA VAL A 78 -12.04 7.78 -54.86
C VAL A 78 -12.39 6.40 -55.39
N PHE A 79 -12.85 5.51 -54.51
CA PHE A 79 -13.21 4.14 -54.83
C PHE A 79 -14.71 3.93 -54.64
N ASP A 80 -15.40 3.43 -55.65
CA ASP A 80 -16.83 3.15 -55.57
C ASP A 80 -17.08 1.75 -55.00
N SER A 81 -17.93 1.66 -53.96
CA SER A 81 -18.27 0.40 -53.32
C SER A 81 -19.77 0.34 -52.97
N PRO A 82 -20.62 -0.20 -53.85
CA PRO A 82 -22.05 -0.30 -53.63
C PRO A 82 -22.46 -1.24 -52.48
N THR A 83 -21.61 -2.23 -52.15
CA THR A 83 -21.89 -3.26 -51.14
C THR A 83 -20.86 -3.24 -50.01
N ARG A 84 -21.31 -3.13 -48.75
CA ARG A 84 -20.40 -3.06 -47.58
C ARG A 84 -19.81 -4.42 -47.17
N GLU A 85 -20.54 -5.52 -47.34
CA GLU A 85 -20.12 -6.86 -46.86
C GLU A 85 -18.78 -7.33 -47.45
N SER A 86 -18.40 -6.85 -48.63
CA SER A 86 -17.16 -7.20 -49.34
C SER A 86 -16.15 -6.04 -49.40
N LEU A 87 -16.37 -4.95 -48.65
CA LEU A 87 -15.58 -3.73 -48.76
C LEU A 87 -14.08 -3.97 -48.59
N ALA A 88 -13.67 -4.67 -47.54
CA ALA A 88 -12.27 -5.00 -47.31
C ALA A 88 -11.69 -5.91 -48.42
N ASP A 89 -12.46 -6.88 -48.92
CA ASP A 89 -12.01 -7.79 -50.00
C ASP A 89 -11.65 -7.02 -51.27
N VAL A 90 -12.54 -6.13 -51.67
CA VAL A 90 -12.38 -5.35 -52.90
C VAL A 90 -11.21 -4.38 -52.77
N LEU A 91 -11.06 -3.72 -51.61
CA LEU A 91 -9.91 -2.84 -51.34
C LEU A 91 -8.58 -3.62 -51.37
N ILE A 92 -8.53 -4.83 -50.81
CA ILE A 92 -7.34 -5.70 -50.86
C ILE A 92 -6.97 -6.01 -52.31
N ILE A 93 -7.93 -6.39 -53.14
CA ILE A 93 -7.70 -6.73 -54.55
C ILE A 93 -7.15 -5.52 -55.32
N HIS A 94 -7.76 -4.34 -55.11
CA HIS A 94 -7.44 -3.16 -55.91
C HIS A 94 -6.15 -2.46 -55.48
N TYR A 95 -5.92 -2.32 -54.17
CA TYR A 95 -4.85 -1.47 -53.64
C TYR A 95 -3.68 -2.21 -53.03
N PHE A 96 -3.87 -3.46 -52.58
CA PHE A 96 -2.86 -4.17 -51.79
C PHE A 96 -2.33 -5.46 -52.45
N SER A 97 -3.08 -6.06 -53.38
CA SER A 97 -2.71 -7.35 -54.01
C SER A 97 -1.58 -7.23 -55.04
N TYR A 98 -1.47 -6.07 -55.68
CA TYR A 98 -0.46 -5.80 -56.73
C TYR A 98 0.61 -4.79 -56.29
N ASP A 99 0.59 -4.36 -55.03
CA ASP A 99 1.56 -3.40 -54.51
C ASP A 99 2.87 -4.11 -54.10
N PRO A 100 4.03 -3.74 -54.67
CA PRO A 100 5.29 -4.43 -54.37
C PRO A 100 5.82 -4.14 -52.96
N GLU A 101 5.42 -3.03 -52.34
CA GLU A 101 5.96 -2.60 -51.03
C GLU A 101 5.05 -3.01 -49.86
N PRO A 102 5.61 -3.63 -48.81
CA PRO A 102 4.85 -3.88 -47.57
C PRO A 102 4.48 -2.56 -46.88
N VAL A 103 3.29 -2.52 -46.27
CA VAL A 103 2.76 -1.34 -45.59
C VAL A 103 3.50 -1.05 -44.29
N ASP A 104 3.94 0.20 -44.11
CA ASP A 104 4.60 0.70 -42.90
C ASP A 104 3.63 1.47 -41.97
N GLU A 105 2.62 2.14 -42.53
CA GLU A 105 1.57 2.81 -41.76
C GLU A 105 0.22 2.56 -42.43
N LEU A 106 -0.75 2.06 -41.66
CA LEU A 106 -2.14 1.95 -42.10
C LEU A 106 -3.03 2.76 -41.16
N ILE A 107 -3.77 3.71 -41.73
CA ILE A 107 -4.74 4.52 -41.00
C ILE A 107 -6.12 4.23 -41.58
N LEU A 108 -7.02 3.70 -40.74
CA LEU A 108 -8.40 3.44 -41.11
C LEU A 108 -9.31 4.49 -40.46
N ALA A 109 -9.93 5.35 -41.25
CA ALA A 109 -10.90 6.34 -40.77
C ALA A 109 -12.32 5.79 -40.96
N THR A 110 -12.84 5.17 -39.90
CA THR A 110 -14.15 4.52 -39.86
C THR A 110 -14.58 4.25 -38.40
N THR A 111 -15.87 4.09 -38.20
CA THR A 111 -16.50 3.53 -36.99
C THR A 111 -17.17 2.18 -37.27
N SER A 112 -17.00 1.62 -38.47
CA SER A 112 -17.51 0.31 -38.84
C SER A 112 -16.44 -0.77 -38.66
N ARG A 113 -16.90 -1.99 -38.37
CA ARG A 113 -16.04 -3.19 -38.32
C ARG A 113 -15.70 -3.73 -39.72
N ASP A 114 -16.32 -3.20 -40.78
CA ASP A 114 -16.20 -3.69 -42.16
C ASP A 114 -14.77 -3.61 -42.72
N LEU A 115 -13.95 -2.68 -42.21
CA LEU A 115 -12.55 -2.51 -42.63
C LEU A 115 -11.54 -3.27 -41.77
N LEU A 116 -11.94 -3.85 -40.63
CA LEU A 116 -11.03 -4.60 -39.76
C LEU A 116 -10.32 -5.76 -40.49
N PRO A 117 -10.94 -6.48 -41.45
CA PRO A 117 -10.24 -7.52 -42.20
C PRO A 117 -8.99 -7.04 -42.95
N LEU A 118 -8.85 -5.74 -43.26
CA LEU A 118 -7.65 -5.18 -43.88
C LEU A 118 -6.40 -5.38 -43.00
N ILE A 119 -6.56 -5.26 -41.68
CA ILE A 119 -5.46 -5.28 -40.69
C ILE A 119 -4.60 -6.54 -40.84
N ASN A 120 -5.24 -7.70 -40.98
CA ASN A 120 -4.55 -9.01 -40.99
C ASN A 120 -4.24 -9.54 -42.39
N ARG A 121 -4.87 -8.98 -43.43
CA ARG A 121 -4.82 -9.56 -44.78
C ARG A 121 -3.89 -8.82 -45.73
N ILE A 122 -3.44 -7.62 -45.36
CA ILE A 122 -2.44 -6.88 -46.12
C ILE A 122 -1.03 -7.24 -45.68
N LYS A 123 -0.07 -7.10 -46.60
CA LYS A 123 1.33 -7.34 -46.32
C LYS A 123 1.93 -6.14 -45.56
N THR A 124 2.33 -6.32 -44.32
CA THR A 124 2.91 -5.28 -43.45
C THR A 124 4.39 -5.48 -43.18
N THR A 125 5.11 -4.41 -42.81
CA THR A 125 6.48 -4.52 -42.27
C THR A 125 6.47 -4.92 -40.79
N ARG A 126 7.60 -5.42 -40.27
CA ARG A 126 7.74 -5.79 -38.85
C ARG A 126 7.51 -4.63 -37.86
N ARG A 127 7.59 -3.40 -38.34
CA ARG A 127 7.39 -2.18 -37.55
C ARG A 127 6.17 -1.40 -38.01
N ALA A 128 5.27 -2.04 -38.75
CA ALA A 128 4.08 -1.39 -39.25
C ALA A 128 3.23 -0.88 -38.09
N ARG A 129 2.74 0.35 -38.21
CA ARG A 129 1.84 0.95 -37.23
C ARG A 129 0.46 1.02 -37.83
N ILE A 130 -0.53 0.57 -37.08
CA ILE A 130 -1.93 0.58 -37.48
C ILE A 130 -2.68 1.50 -36.54
N ARG A 131 -3.46 2.40 -37.11
CA ARG A 131 -4.28 3.38 -36.38
C ARG A 131 -5.70 3.29 -36.86
N MET A 132 -6.63 3.48 -35.94
CA MET A 132 -8.03 3.63 -36.27
C MET A 132 -8.54 4.99 -35.80
N TRP A 133 -9.17 5.70 -36.72
CA TRP A 133 -9.73 7.02 -36.50
C TRP A 133 -11.24 6.94 -36.61
N GLY A 134 -11.93 7.25 -35.52
CA GLY A 134 -13.38 7.11 -35.49
C GLY A 134 -13.96 7.96 -34.37
N SER A 135 -15.28 8.12 -34.42
CA SER A 135 -16.04 8.78 -33.35
C SER A 135 -16.43 7.83 -32.21
N GLU A 136 -16.12 6.53 -32.36
CA GLU A 136 -16.34 5.45 -31.41
C GLU A 136 -15.23 4.40 -31.56
N ASP A 137 -14.76 3.87 -30.43
CA ASP A 137 -13.73 2.83 -30.42
C ASP A 137 -14.36 1.44 -30.62
N VAL A 138 -14.41 1.00 -31.88
CA VAL A 138 -14.96 -0.32 -32.23
C VAL A 138 -13.96 -1.48 -32.06
N LEU A 139 -12.76 -1.21 -31.54
CA LEU A 139 -11.75 -2.24 -31.25
C LEU A 139 -12.04 -2.98 -29.94
N GLN A 140 -12.81 -2.40 -29.02
CA GLN A 140 -13.13 -3.05 -27.75
C GLN A 140 -13.87 -4.38 -27.98
N GLY A 141 -13.40 -5.42 -27.28
CA GLY A 141 -13.89 -6.80 -27.46
C GLY A 141 -13.39 -7.48 -28.73
N THR A 142 -12.43 -6.88 -29.46
CA THR A 142 -11.71 -7.52 -30.56
C THR A 142 -10.28 -7.86 -30.14
N PRO A 143 -9.57 -8.78 -30.84
CA PRO A 143 -8.17 -9.08 -30.57
C PRO A 143 -7.21 -7.89 -30.73
N TYR A 144 -7.67 -6.78 -31.35
CA TYR A 144 -6.83 -5.65 -31.72
C TYR A 144 -6.85 -4.49 -30.70
N ALA A 145 -7.64 -4.61 -29.63
CA ALA A 145 -7.86 -3.54 -28.66
C ALA A 145 -6.56 -2.98 -28.07
N ASP A 146 -5.56 -3.83 -27.85
CA ASP A 146 -4.27 -3.46 -27.27
C ASP A 146 -3.16 -3.22 -28.33
N GLU A 147 -3.42 -3.58 -29.59
CA GLU A 147 -2.43 -3.54 -30.69
C GLU A 147 -2.57 -2.30 -31.58
N ILE A 148 -3.78 -1.73 -31.68
CA ILE A 148 -4.10 -0.63 -32.58
C ILE A 148 -4.31 0.66 -31.79
N ILE A 149 -3.70 1.73 -32.27
CA ILE A 149 -3.87 3.05 -31.67
C ILE A 149 -5.19 3.63 -32.16
N PHE A 150 -6.21 3.64 -31.30
CA PHE A 150 -7.42 4.39 -31.54
C PHE A 150 -7.19 5.89 -31.28
N GLN A 151 -7.61 6.75 -32.21
CA GLN A 151 -7.62 8.19 -32.02
C GLN A 151 -9.02 8.73 -32.35
N PRO A 152 -9.67 9.43 -31.40
CA PRO A 152 -10.93 10.10 -31.67
C PRO A 152 -10.78 11.11 -32.82
N LEU A 153 -11.64 10.99 -33.81
CA LEU A 153 -11.61 11.82 -35.02
C LEU A 153 -11.83 13.31 -34.69
N GLU A 154 -12.62 13.58 -33.66
CA GLU A 154 -12.96 14.91 -33.15
C GLU A 154 -11.70 15.68 -32.69
N ASN A 155 -10.77 14.99 -32.02
CA ASN A 155 -9.54 15.58 -31.51
C ASN A 155 -8.61 16.07 -32.63
N MET A 156 -8.68 15.45 -33.80
CA MET A 156 -7.82 15.79 -34.92
C MET A 156 -8.40 16.85 -35.85
N LEU A 157 -9.72 16.92 -35.95
CA LEU A 157 -10.40 17.88 -36.82
C LEU A 157 -10.66 19.23 -36.13
N GLY A 158 -10.34 19.37 -34.84
CA GLY A 158 -10.68 20.57 -34.07
C GLY A 158 -12.20 20.82 -34.00
N LEU A 159 -13.01 19.81 -34.31
CA LEU A 159 -14.46 19.85 -34.14
C LEU A 159 -14.70 19.91 -32.63
N GLN A 160 -15.08 21.09 -32.12
CA GLN A 160 -15.22 21.39 -30.70
C GLN A 160 -15.91 20.24 -29.95
N THR A 161 -15.12 19.44 -29.24
CA THR A 161 -15.64 18.64 -28.15
C THR A 161 -16.11 19.64 -27.10
N LYS A 162 -17.37 19.53 -26.67
CA LYS A 162 -17.93 20.39 -25.62
C LYS A 162 -16.94 20.52 -24.46
N ASN A 163 -16.70 21.75 -24.00
CA ASN A 163 -15.89 21.96 -22.81
C ASN A 163 -16.70 21.58 -21.57
N VAL A 164 -16.08 20.83 -20.66
CA VAL A 164 -16.71 20.30 -19.44
C VAL A 164 -16.06 20.93 -18.22
N ALA A 165 -16.88 21.50 -17.34
CA ALA A 165 -16.46 21.95 -16.02
C ALA A 165 -17.15 21.10 -14.93
N VAL A 166 -16.37 20.55 -14.01
CA VAL A 166 -16.84 19.64 -12.97
C VAL A 166 -16.60 20.24 -11.59
N TYR A 167 -17.64 20.29 -10.77
CA TYR A 167 -17.61 20.79 -9.40
C TYR A 167 -18.13 19.71 -8.48
N ILE A 168 -17.29 19.25 -7.55
CA ILE A 168 -17.58 18.10 -6.69
C ILE A 168 -17.70 18.59 -5.26
N ASP A 169 -18.90 18.56 -4.71
CA ASP A 169 -19.10 18.68 -3.27
C ASP A 169 -18.68 17.36 -2.61
N PHE A 170 -17.36 17.21 -2.43
CA PHE A 170 -16.78 15.94 -2.02
C PHE A 170 -17.17 15.59 -0.58
N GLU A 171 -17.38 16.59 0.28
CA GLU A 171 -17.93 16.39 1.61
C GLU A 171 -19.31 15.72 1.55
N ASN A 172 -20.24 16.26 0.76
CA ASN A 172 -21.58 15.69 0.60
C ASN A 172 -21.55 14.30 -0.04
N ILE A 173 -20.74 14.12 -1.09
CA ILE A 173 -20.62 12.82 -1.78
C ILE A 173 -20.00 11.76 -0.87
N ALA A 174 -18.90 12.07 -0.18
CA ALA A 174 -18.24 11.11 0.71
C ALA A 174 -19.16 10.70 1.87
N ILE A 175 -19.86 11.66 2.48
CA ILE A 175 -20.84 11.37 3.55
C ILE A 175 -21.97 10.51 3.00
N SER A 176 -22.54 10.88 1.84
CA SER A 176 -23.66 10.14 1.23
C SER A 176 -23.28 8.70 0.88
N LEU A 177 -22.13 8.48 0.23
CA LEU A 177 -21.65 7.14 -0.10
C LEU A 177 -21.45 6.31 1.17
N ASN A 178 -20.83 6.91 2.17
CA ASN A 178 -20.56 6.26 3.45
C ASN A 178 -21.85 5.92 4.23
N GLU A 179 -22.86 6.79 4.22
CA GLU A 179 -24.19 6.54 4.81
C GLU A 179 -24.94 5.39 4.12
N GLN A 180 -24.77 5.24 2.80
CA GLN A 180 -25.30 4.10 2.04
C GLN A 180 -24.48 2.80 2.23
N GLY A 181 -23.42 2.84 3.05
CA GLY A 181 -22.60 1.68 3.39
C GLY A 181 -21.48 1.36 2.38
N PHE A 182 -21.19 2.28 1.46
CA PHE A 182 -20.06 2.15 0.54
C PHE A 182 -18.75 2.59 1.18
N ILE A 183 -17.67 1.90 0.81
CA ILE A 183 -16.32 2.31 1.14
C ILE A 183 -15.93 3.49 0.24
N VAL A 184 -15.48 4.58 0.85
CA VAL A 184 -15.04 5.77 0.09
C VAL A 184 -13.58 5.58 -0.35
N ASN A 185 -13.41 4.83 -1.45
CA ASN A 185 -12.12 4.64 -2.09
C ASN A 185 -11.77 5.84 -2.98
N LEU A 186 -10.84 6.69 -2.55
CA LEU A 186 -10.53 7.94 -3.22
C LEU A 186 -9.90 7.72 -4.60
N ASP A 187 -8.93 6.81 -4.73
CA ASP A 187 -8.25 6.56 -6.00
C ASP A 187 -9.24 6.05 -7.07
N HIS A 188 -10.15 5.18 -6.65
CA HIS A 188 -11.20 4.64 -7.51
C HIS A 188 -12.23 5.70 -7.91
N LEU A 189 -12.65 6.55 -6.96
CA LEU A 189 -13.53 7.69 -7.24
C LEU A 189 -12.89 8.67 -8.23
N ILE A 190 -11.60 8.98 -8.07
CA ILE A 190 -10.84 9.85 -8.97
C ILE A 190 -10.86 9.29 -10.40
N ASP A 191 -10.46 8.02 -10.58
CA ASP A 191 -10.46 7.37 -11.91
C ASP A 191 -11.84 7.46 -12.57
N ARG A 192 -12.88 7.11 -11.82
CA ARG A 192 -14.26 7.06 -12.33
C ARG A 192 -14.81 8.44 -12.63
N PHE A 193 -14.59 9.44 -11.78
CA PHE A 193 -15.01 10.81 -12.07
C PHE A 193 -14.30 11.37 -13.30
N VAL A 194 -12.99 11.18 -13.43
CA VAL A 194 -12.25 11.67 -14.60
C VAL A 194 -12.74 10.99 -15.87
N LYS A 195 -12.95 9.66 -15.84
CA LYS A 195 -13.44 8.89 -16.98
C LYS A 195 -14.86 9.30 -17.38
N GLN A 196 -15.75 9.43 -16.40
CA GLN A 196 -17.14 9.82 -16.63
C GLN A 196 -17.22 11.26 -17.17
N ALA A 197 -16.47 12.20 -16.60
CA ALA A 197 -16.42 13.58 -17.09
C ALA A 197 -15.95 13.66 -18.55
N LYS A 198 -14.92 12.88 -18.91
CA LYS A 198 -14.38 12.80 -20.28
C LYS A 198 -15.38 12.23 -21.28
N ALA A 199 -16.35 11.43 -20.85
CA ALA A 199 -17.42 10.94 -21.72
C ALA A 199 -18.35 12.07 -22.21
N HIS A 200 -18.38 13.21 -21.54
CA HIS A 200 -19.21 14.37 -21.90
C HIS A 200 -18.45 15.46 -22.67
N GLY A 201 -17.13 15.35 -22.83
CA GLY A 201 -16.30 16.29 -23.58
C GLY A 201 -14.93 16.53 -22.96
N GLN A 202 -14.27 17.63 -23.36
CA GLN A 202 -12.95 17.99 -22.86
C GLN A 202 -13.06 18.63 -21.47
N VAL A 203 -12.51 17.99 -20.45
CA VAL A 203 -12.49 18.53 -19.09
C VAL A 203 -11.53 19.70 -19.01
N VAL A 204 -12.08 20.92 -18.90
CA VAL A 204 -11.30 22.17 -18.78
C VAL A 204 -11.10 22.59 -17.33
N LYS A 205 -11.98 22.14 -16.42
CA LYS A 205 -11.90 22.39 -14.99
C LYS A 205 -12.51 21.23 -14.22
N MET A 206 -11.86 20.82 -13.14
CA MET A 206 -12.38 19.84 -12.19
C MET A 206 -11.91 20.21 -10.79
N ALA A 207 -12.85 20.43 -9.88
CA ALA A 207 -12.56 20.88 -8.51
C ALA A 207 -13.34 20.07 -7.49
N ALA A 208 -12.69 19.71 -6.38
CA ALA A 208 -13.28 18.95 -5.29
C ALA A 208 -13.24 19.75 -3.98
N TYR A 209 -14.42 20.10 -3.48
CA TYR A 209 -14.62 20.97 -2.32
C TYR A 209 -14.84 20.11 -1.08
N ALA A 210 -13.96 20.25 -0.09
CA ALA A 210 -14.08 19.55 1.18
C ALA A 210 -13.21 20.21 2.25
N PRO A 211 -13.42 19.89 3.54
CA PRO A 211 -12.58 20.34 4.64
C PRO A 211 -11.27 19.54 4.67
N TRP A 212 -10.54 19.60 3.56
CA TRP A 212 -9.28 18.90 3.33
C TRP A 212 -8.25 19.22 4.41
N GLY A 213 -7.48 18.22 4.82
CA GLY A 213 -6.46 18.35 5.88
C GLY A 213 -7.05 18.54 7.29
N GLN A 214 -8.37 18.52 7.45
CA GLN A 214 -9.01 18.54 8.76
C GLN A 214 -9.39 17.13 9.18
N ARG A 215 -8.56 16.55 10.06
CA ARG A 215 -8.77 15.23 10.63
C ARG A 215 -10.19 15.12 11.20
N GLY A 216 -10.89 14.04 10.83
CA GLY A 216 -12.20 13.75 11.39
C GLY A 216 -13.34 14.59 10.82
N ALA A 217 -13.10 15.42 9.80
CA ALA A 217 -14.16 16.16 9.11
C ALA A 217 -14.88 15.29 8.06
N LEU A 218 -14.12 14.47 7.34
CA LEU A 218 -14.65 13.52 6.36
C LEU A 218 -14.76 12.11 6.94
N PRO A 219 -15.59 11.24 6.33
CA PRO A 219 -15.50 9.80 6.53
C PRO A 219 -14.11 9.24 6.21
N PRO A 220 -13.77 8.04 6.73
CA PRO A 220 -12.52 7.39 6.40
C PRO A 220 -12.37 7.26 4.88
N LEU A 221 -11.34 7.92 4.33
CA LEU A 221 -10.99 7.81 2.92
C LEU A 221 -9.91 6.75 2.78
N VAL A 222 -10.09 5.81 1.86
CA VAL A 222 -9.11 4.74 1.62
C VAL A 222 -8.57 4.76 0.20
N ASP A 223 -7.39 4.21 0.00
CA ASP A 223 -6.84 3.95 -1.34
C ASP A 223 -7.30 2.60 -1.91
N SER A 224 -6.87 2.25 -3.13
CA SER A 224 -7.13 0.92 -3.73
C SER A 224 -6.64 -0.26 -2.89
N GLN A 225 -5.76 -0.02 -1.92
CA GLN A 225 -5.21 -1.02 -1.00
C GLN A 225 -5.86 -0.95 0.40
N GLY A 226 -6.94 -0.18 0.56
CA GLY A 226 -7.67 -0.06 1.82
C GLY A 226 -6.96 0.75 2.92
N ARG A 227 -5.84 1.42 2.62
CA ARG A 227 -5.11 2.26 3.58
C ARG A 227 -5.84 3.58 3.77
N GLU A 228 -5.98 4.05 5.01
CA GLU A 228 -6.53 5.39 5.25
C GLU A 228 -5.57 6.46 4.72
N ILE A 229 -6.08 7.33 3.85
CA ILE A 229 -5.30 8.34 3.12
C ILE A 229 -5.92 9.74 3.22
N ALA A 230 -6.72 10.02 4.23
CA ALA A 230 -7.40 11.31 4.39
C ALA A 230 -6.41 12.50 4.38
N ASP A 231 -5.23 12.33 4.98
CA ASP A 231 -4.17 13.35 5.00
C ASP A 231 -3.48 13.53 3.62
N GLU A 232 -3.43 12.48 2.79
CA GLU A 232 -2.83 12.49 1.46
C GLU A 232 -3.79 12.92 0.34
N ALA A 233 -5.10 12.95 0.64
CA ALA A 233 -6.15 13.18 -0.35
C ALA A 233 -5.94 14.41 -1.24
N PRO A 234 -5.53 15.60 -0.71
CA PRO A 234 -5.31 16.78 -1.55
C PRO A 234 -4.18 16.59 -2.57
N SER A 235 -3.09 15.94 -2.17
CA SER A 235 -1.96 15.68 -3.06
C SER A 235 -2.33 14.71 -4.18
N ARG A 236 -3.13 13.69 -3.86
CA ARG A 236 -3.64 12.72 -4.84
C ARG A 236 -4.59 13.35 -5.85
N LEU A 237 -5.49 14.22 -5.40
CA LEU A 237 -6.39 14.99 -6.28
C LEU A 237 -5.60 15.87 -7.25
N LEU A 238 -4.60 16.61 -6.75
CA LEU A 238 -3.74 17.45 -7.58
C LEU A 238 -3.00 16.66 -8.67
N LEU A 239 -2.46 15.48 -8.34
CA LEU A 239 -1.81 14.60 -9.32
C LEU A 239 -2.75 14.14 -10.44
N ALA A 240 -4.06 14.07 -10.15
CA ALA A 240 -5.10 13.75 -11.13
C ALA A 240 -5.66 15.00 -11.86
N ASN A 241 -5.06 16.17 -11.68
CA ASN A 241 -5.55 17.47 -12.17
C ASN A 241 -6.95 17.84 -11.65
N ILE A 242 -7.28 17.42 -10.43
CA ILE A 242 -8.47 17.84 -9.69
C ILE A 242 -8.02 18.84 -8.64
N ASP A 243 -8.55 20.06 -8.68
CA ASP A 243 -8.20 21.11 -7.72
C ASP A 243 -8.87 20.83 -6.34
N PRO A 244 -8.10 20.54 -5.26
CA PRO A 244 -8.65 20.36 -3.94
C PRO A 244 -8.95 21.72 -3.31
N VAL A 245 -10.22 22.07 -3.24
CA VAL A 245 -10.66 23.36 -2.70
C VAL A 245 -10.98 23.24 -1.21
N PHE A 246 -10.12 23.83 -0.38
CA PHE A 246 -10.25 23.84 1.08
C PHE A 246 -11.40 24.75 1.52
N ASN A 247 -12.38 24.21 2.25
CA ASN A 247 -13.42 24.97 2.95
C ASN A 247 -13.33 24.77 4.48
N LEU A 248 -14.06 25.59 5.23
CA LEU A 248 -14.21 25.39 6.67
C LEU A 248 -15.29 24.33 6.92
N PRO A 249 -15.17 23.47 7.95
CA PRO A 249 -16.17 22.46 8.24
C PRO A 249 -17.45 23.14 8.71
N GLY A 250 -18.58 22.76 8.13
CA GLY A 250 -19.87 23.33 8.48
C GLY A 250 -20.90 23.23 7.36
N LYS A 251 -22.17 23.12 7.75
CA LYS A 251 -23.32 22.70 6.92
C LYS A 251 -23.63 23.50 5.64
N ASN A 252 -22.88 24.55 5.27
CA ASN A 252 -23.16 25.38 4.08
C ASN A 252 -21.89 26.00 3.44
N SER A 253 -20.69 25.62 3.89
CA SER A 253 -19.45 26.32 3.46
C SER A 253 -19.02 25.93 2.05
N ALA A 254 -19.16 24.65 1.69
CA ALA A 254 -18.93 24.15 0.33
C ALA A 254 -19.95 24.78 -0.63
N ASP A 255 -21.23 24.73 -0.27
CA ASP A 255 -22.35 25.10 -1.14
C ASP A 255 -22.28 26.53 -1.63
N ILE A 256 -22.06 27.47 -0.70
CA ILE A 256 -21.93 28.90 -1.03
C ILE A 256 -20.76 29.14 -1.98
N ARG A 257 -19.65 28.43 -1.77
CA ARG A 257 -18.44 28.60 -2.58
C ARG A 257 -18.63 28.02 -3.98
N ILE A 258 -19.15 26.80 -4.07
CA ILE A 258 -19.48 26.15 -5.34
C ILE A 258 -20.47 27.00 -6.12
N ALA A 259 -21.58 27.40 -5.49
CA ALA A 259 -22.60 28.24 -6.12
C ALA A 259 -22.02 29.54 -6.71
N ARG A 260 -21.16 30.22 -5.94
CA ARG A 260 -20.50 31.45 -6.39
C ARG A 260 -19.56 31.21 -7.58
N GLU A 261 -18.72 30.18 -7.50
CA GLU A 261 -17.75 29.87 -8.54
C GLU A 261 -18.45 29.43 -9.83
N VAL A 262 -19.44 28.54 -9.74
CA VAL A 262 -20.21 28.05 -10.90
C VAL A 262 -20.94 29.19 -11.62
N ILE A 263 -21.59 30.11 -10.88
CA ILE A 263 -22.28 31.27 -11.46
C ILE A 263 -21.29 32.26 -12.09
N THR A 264 -20.10 32.42 -11.51
CA THR A 264 -19.05 33.29 -12.06
C THR A 264 -18.49 32.68 -13.35
N ASP A 265 -18.09 31.42 -13.29
CA ASP A 265 -17.46 30.69 -14.39
C ASP A 265 -18.40 30.54 -15.60
N SER A 266 -19.70 30.30 -15.36
CA SER A 266 -20.70 30.24 -16.45
C SER A 266 -21.06 31.59 -17.06
N GLY A 267 -20.56 32.70 -16.52
CA GLY A 267 -20.72 34.04 -17.07
C GLY A 267 -19.58 34.48 -17.99
N HIS A 268 -18.48 33.72 -18.07
CA HIS A 268 -17.32 34.08 -18.87
C HIS A 268 -17.53 33.79 -20.38
N PRO A 269 -16.88 34.54 -21.29
CA PRO A 269 -16.92 34.26 -22.72
C PRO A 269 -16.41 32.86 -23.09
N ASP A 270 -15.40 32.38 -22.36
CA ASP A 270 -14.79 31.05 -22.53
C ASP A 270 -15.42 29.99 -21.61
N ALA A 271 -16.65 30.21 -21.15
CA ALA A 271 -17.37 29.31 -20.26
C ALA A 271 -17.58 27.93 -20.89
N ALA A 272 -17.47 26.89 -20.07
CA ALA A 272 -17.75 25.51 -20.46
C ALA A 272 -19.15 25.35 -21.07
N ASP A 273 -19.34 24.32 -21.89
CA ASP A 273 -20.63 24.00 -22.53
C ASP A 273 -21.46 23.06 -21.66
N VAL A 274 -20.78 22.20 -20.89
CA VAL A 274 -21.37 21.22 -19.97
C VAL A 274 -20.86 21.51 -18.56
N TYR A 275 -21.80 21.67 -17.63
CA TYR A 275 -21.52 21.78 -16.20
C TYR A 275 -21.95 20.49 -15.51
N ILE A 276 -21.00 19.84 -14.84
CA ILE A 276 -21.25 18.69 -13.99
C ILE A 276 -21.14 19.15 -12.54
N LEU A 277 -22.22 18.99 -11.77
CA LEU A 277 -22.23 19.21 -10.34
C LEU A 277 -22.42 17.87 -9.62
N ALA A 278 -21.47 17.48 -8.77
CA ALA A 278 -21.64 16.31 -7.91
C ALA A 278 -22.10 16.75 -6.52
N SER A 279 -23.40 16.63 -6.25
CA SER A 279 -24.03 16.89 -4.95
C SER A 279 -25.46 16.32 -4.92
N GLY A 280 -25.94 15.97 -3.73
CA GLY A 280 -27.34 15.61 -3.48
C GLY A 280 -28.21 16.76 -2.95
N ASP A 281 -27.64 17.95 -2.68
CA ASP A 281 -28.32 19.01 -1.93
C ASP A 281 -29.28 19.86 -2.78
N ARG A 282 -30.52 20.01 -2.30
CA ARG A 282 -31.57 20.81 -2.94
C ARG A 282 -31.19 22.29 -3.08
N ASP A 283 -30.28 22.80 -2.24
CA ASP A 283 -29.91 24.21 -2.22
C ASP A 283 -29.19 24.64 -3.53
N PHE A 284 -28.72 23.68 -4.34
CA PHE A 284 -28.17 23.94 -5.67
C PHE A 284 -29.21 24.15 -6.78
N ASN A 285 -30.50 23.91 -6.54
CA ASN A 285 -31.51 23.94 -7.61
C ASN A 285 -31.57 25.30 -8.33
N ASP A 286 -31.44 26.41 -7.60
CA ASP A 286 -31.44 27.76 -8.20
C ASP A 286 -30.20 28.01 -9.06
N VAL A 287 -29.04 27.47 -8.64
CA VAL A 287 -27.77 27.56 -9.39
C VAL A 287 -27.88 26.79 -10.70
N LEU A 288 -28.40 25.56 -10.66
CA LEU A 288 -28.57 24.71 -11.85
C LEU A 288 -29.51 25.37 -12.86
N ASN A 289 -30.63 25.94 -12.39
CA ASN A 289 -31.58 26.65 -13.24
C ASN A 289 -30.96 27.90 -13.89
N ALA A 290 -30.08 28.62 -13.18
CA ALA A 290 -29.37 29.75 -13.75
C ALA A 290 -28.40 29.35 -14.88
N ILE A 291 -27.74 28.20 -14.77
CA ILE A 291 -26.88 27.65 -15.83
C ILE A 291 -27.71 27.24 -17.05
N ILE A 292 -28.85 26.58 -16.83
CA ILE A 292 -29.78 26.18 -17.89
C ILE A 292 -30.32 27.41 -18.63
N GLN A 293 -30.68 28.48 -17.91
CA GLN A 293 -31.13 29.75 -18.50
C GLN A 293 -30.07 30.41 -19.38
N ARG A 294 -28.78 30.11 -19.17
CA ARG A 294 -27.66 30.56 -20.01
C ARG A 294 -27.41 29.66 -21.22
N GLY A 295 -28.28 28.68 -21.47
CA GLY A 295 -28.19 27.77 -22.61
C GLY A 295 -27.09 26.72 -22.48
N LYS A 296 -26.60 26.47 -21.26
CA LYS A 296 -25.56 25.47 -20.97
C LYS A 296 -26.18 24.15 -20.53
N GLN A 297 -25.52 23.03 -20.85
CA GLN A 297 -25.99 21.71 -20.44
C GLN A 297 -25.59 21.44 -18.98
N VAL A 298 -26.49 20.83 -18.20
CA VAL A 298 -26.27 20.53 -16.78
C VAL A 298 -26.43 19.03 -16.53
N ILE A 299 -25.43 18.45 -15.88
CA ILE A 299 -25.42 17.06 -15.40
C ILE A 299 -25.22 17.08 -13.89
N LEU A 300 -26.06 16.35 -13.16
CA LEU A 300 -25.95 16.18 -11.72
C LEU A 300 -25.46 14.77 -11.42
N TRP A 301 -24.33 14.68 -10.71
CA TRP A 301 -23.86 13.43 -10.13
C TRP A 301 -24.38 13.29 -8.70
N GLY A 302 -25.33 12.40 -8.50
CA GLY A 302 -25.96 12.13 -7.21
C GLY A 302 -25.56 10.78 -6.63
N VAL A 303 -25.85 10.55 -5.36
CA VAL A 303 -25.80 9.22 -4.73
C VAL A 303 -27.23 8.72 -4.56
N ARG A 304 -27.51 7.46 -4.93
CA ARG A 304 -28.84 6.87 -4.77
C ARG A 304 -29.25 6.90 -3.29
N GLY A 305 -30.52 7.20 -3.04
CA GLY A 305 -31.06 7.30 -1.68
C GLY A 305 -30.76 8.61 -0.94
N SER A 306 -29.72 9.35 -1.33
CA SER A 306 -29.32 10.62 -0.69
C SER A 306 -29.61 11.86 -1.54
N THR A 307 -29.92 11.70 -2.83
CA THR A 307 -30.24 12.81 -3.74
C THR A 307 -31.65 13.38 -3.50
N SER A 308 -31.78 14.71 -3.37
CA SER A 308 -33.07 15.39 -3.19
C SER A 308 -34.08 15.10 -4.31
N ARG A 309 -35.34 14.85 -3.95
CA ARG A 309 -36.45 14.67 -4.92
C ARG A 309 -36.68 15.91 -5.79
N GLN A 310 -36.38 17.11 -5.29
CA GLN A 310 -36.55 18.35 -6.05
C GLN A 310 -35.54 18.43 -7.19
N LEU A 311 -34.28 18.05 -6.93
CA LEU A 311 -33.27 17.91 -7.97
C LEU A 311 -33.60 16.77 -8.92
N ALA A 312 -34.03 15.62 -8.37
CA ALA A 312 -34.40 14.43 -9.14
C ALA A 312 -35.48 14.68 -10.20
N ASN A 313 -36.39 15.60 -9.91
CA ASN A 313 -37.52 15.93 -10.77
C ASN A 313 -37.30 17.17 -11.64
N ASN A 314 -36.09 17.76 -11.65
CA ASN A 314 -35.80 18.91 -12.48
C ASN A 314 -35.66 18.48 -13.96
N PRO A 315 -36.56 18.92 -14.87
CA PRO A 315 -36.58 18.44 -16.26
C PRO A 315 -35.40 18.95 -17.11
N GLY A 316 -34.70 20.00 -16.67
CA GLY A 316 -33.56 20.57 -17.37
C GLY A 316 -32.20 19.99 -16.97
N VAL A 317 -32.18 19.04 -16.03
CA VAL A 317 -30.97 18.43 -15.45
C VAL A 317 -30.92 16.96 -15.85
N THR A 318 -29.79 16.52 -16.39
CA THR A 318 -29.50 15.08 -16.56
C THR A 318 -28.91 14.54 -15.28
N ILE A 319 -29.37 13.40 -14.78
CA ILE A 319 -28.89 12.84 -13.51
C ILE A 319 -28.18 11.53 -13.77
N GLU A 320 -26.99 11.41 -13.20
CA GLU A 320 -26.20 10.19 -13.18
C GLU A 320 -25.87 9.84 -11.73
N TYR A 321 -25.93 8.56 -11.39
CA TYR A 321 -25.65 8.12 -10.03
C TYR A 321 -24.22 7.62 -9.91
N ILE A 322 -23.50 8.15 -8.91
CA ILE A 322 -22.11 7.81 -8.65
C ILE A 322 -21.98 6.32 -8.37
N ASP A 323 -22.88 5.76 -7.57
CA ASP A 323 -22.89 4.32 -7.27
C ASP A 323 -23.06 3.43 -8.51
N ASP A 324 -23.75 3.89 -9.57
CA ASP A 324 -23.92 3.14 -10.82
C ASP A 324 -22.63 3.10 -11.67
N PHE A 325 -21.95 4.23 -11.85
CA PHE A 325 -20.75 4.30 -12.70
C PHE A 325 -19.44 3.99 -11.96
N THR A 326 -19.48 3.84 -10.64
CA THR A 326 -18.31 3.50 -9.83
C THR A 326 -18.23 2.02 -9.47
N ASN A 327 -19.34 1.29 -9.29
CA ASN A 327 -19.34 -0.08 -8.76
C ASN A 327 -18.56 -0.21 -7.43
N LEU A 328 -18.78 0.73 -6.50
CA LEU A 328 -18.09 0.74 -5.21
C LEU A 328 -18.41 -0.49 -4.37
N GLN A 329 -17.41 -0.96 -3.63
CA GLN A 329 -17.56 -2.03 -2.65
C GLN A 329 -18.27 -1.52 -1.39
N THR A 330 -19.03 -2.40 -0.74
CA THR A 330 -19.68 -2.07 0.53
C THR A 330 -18.86 -2.55 1.71
N HIS A 331 -19.08 -1.93 2.88
CA HIS A 331 -18.46 -2.33 4.13
C HIS A 331 -18.72 -3.80 4.52
N GLN A 332 -19.84 -4.38 4.09
CA GLN A 332 -20.18 -5.79 4.31
C GLN A 332 -19.33 -6.75 3.45
N SER A 333 -18.94 -6.34 2.24
CA SER A 333 -18.07 -7.16 1.38
C SER A 333 -16.67 -7.35 1.98
N LEU A 334 -16.19 -6.38 2.77
CA LEU A 334 -14.93 -6.45 3.51
C LEU A 334 -15.02 -7.41 4.71
N SER A 335 -16.12 -7.46 5.45
CA SER A 335 -16.23 -8.38 6.61
C SER A 335 -16.16 -9.85 6.17
N ASP A 336 -16.67 -10.17 4.99
CA ASP A 336 -16.62 -11.52 4.43
C ASP A 336 -15.25 -11.85 3.81
N ALA A 337 -14.57 -10.86 3.22
CA ALA A 337 -13.22 -11.04 2.64
C ALA A 337 -12.10 -11.12 3.70
N VAL A 338 -12.24 -10.39 4.81
CA VAL A 338 -11.27 -10.38 5.92
C VAL A 338 -11.24 -11.72 6.68
N VAL A 339 -12.27 -12.57 6.54
CA VAL A 339 -12.30 -13.93 7.08
C VAL A 339 -11.64 -14.94 6.13
N GLY A 340 -11.37 -14.58 4.87
CA GLY A 340 -11.01 -15.52 3.80
C GLY A 340 -9.68 -15.31 3.08
N GLN A 341 -8.95 -14.20 3.30
CA GLN A 341 -7.72 -13.92 2.54
C GLN A 341 -6.59 -13.34 3.40
N ASP A 342 -5.58 -14.18 3.70
CA ASP A 342 -4.19 -13.77 3.95
C ASP A 342 -3.58 -13.27 2.63
N VAL A 343 -3.99 -12.07 2.19
CA VAL A 343 -3.22 -11.31 1.19
C VAL A 343 -2.40 -10.28 1.96
N ALA A 344 -1.13 -10.15 1.56
CA ALA A 344 -0.05 -9.46 2.24
C ALA A 344 -0.18 -7.92 2.27
N ASP A 345 -1.31 -7.38 2.72
CA ASP A 345 -1.57 -5.94 2.71
C ASP A 345 -1.23 -5.24 4.03
N ALA A 346 -0.66 -4.04 3.94
CA ALA A 346 -0.18 -3.26 5.08
C ALA A 346 -1.31 -2.77 6.00
N PHE A 347 -1.36 -3.26 7.24
CA PHE A 347 -2.23 -2.79 8.30
C PHE A 347 -1.72 -1.47 8.90
N THR A 348 -2.17 -0.35 8.33
CA THR A 348 -1.84 1.02 8.78
C THR A 348 -2.87 1.56 9.78
N PRO A 349 -2.51 2.52 10.65
CA PRO A 349 -3.47 3.09 11.59
C PRO A 349 -4.59 3.82 10.86
N SER A 350 -5.82 3.74 11.42
CA SER A 350 -6.98 4.44 10.85
C SER A 350 -7.88 5.11 11.90
N GLN A 351 -8.95 5.80 11.46
CA GLN A 351 -10.05 6.21 12.33
C GLN A 351 -10.62 5.04 13.14
N TRP A 352 -10.63 3.81 12.60
CA TRP A 352 -11.02 2.61 13.34
C TRP A 352 -10.03 2.26 14.44
N SER A 353 -8.74 2.36 14.17
CA SER A 353 -7.71 2.21 15.20
C SER A 353 -7.88 3.27 16.30
N SER A 354 -8.26 4.49 15.94
CA SER A 354 -8.54 5.57 16.89
C SER A 354 -9.74 5.24 17.79
N VAL A 355 -10.82 4.69 17.21
CA VAL A 355 -11.97 4.18 18.00
C VAL A 355 -11.53 3.11 18.99
N VAL A 356 -10.71 2.13 18.57
CA VAL A 356 -10.21 1.06 19.46
C VAL A 356 -9.34 1.63 20.57
N ILE A 357 -8.39 2.51 20.23
CA ILE A 357 -7.45 3.11 21.19
C ILE A 357 -8.20 3.96 22.22
N GLN A 358 -9.10 4.84 21.78
CA GLN A 358 -9.84 5.71 22.69
C GLN A 358 -10.90 4.96 23.51
N PHE A 359 -11.51 3.90 22.95
CA PHE A 359 -12.36 3.02 23.73
C PHE A 359 -11.56 2.39 24.88
N ASP A 360 -10.41 1.76 24.59
CA ASP A 360 -9.59 1.12 25.62
C ASP A 360 -9.10 2.12 26.68
N ARG A 361 -8.72 3.33 26.26
CA ARG A 361 -8.29 4.40 27.18
C ARG A 361 -9.43 4.81 28.13
N LEU A 362 -10.62 5.03 27.59
CA LEU A 362 -11.80 5.39 28.38
C LEU A 362 -12.30 4.23 29.27
N ALA A 363 -12.21 2.98 28.78
CA ALA A 363 -12.51 1.78 29.56
C ALA A 363 -11.61 1.67 30.79
N ASN A 364 -10.30 1.88 30.61
CA ASN A 364 -9.32 1.84 31.70
C ASN A 364 -9.55 2.97 32.70
N GLU A 365 -9.83 4.20 32.24
CA GLU A 365 -10.13 5.35 33.10
C GLU A 365 -11.37 5.10 33.97
N LEU A 366 -12.40 4.49 33.39
CA LEU A 366 -13.67 4.19 34.08
C LEU A 366 -13.64 2.85 34.84
N GLY A 367 -12.62 2.01 34.66
CA GLY A 367 -12.53 0.67 35.25
C GLY A 367 -13.65 -0.28 34.79
N THR A 368 -14.09 -0.17 33.53
CA THR A 368 -15.22 -0.95 32.98
C THR A 368 -14.91 -1.47 31.58
N PHE A 369 -15.48 -2.63 31.22
CA PHE A 369 -15.41 -3.18 29.86
C PHE A 369 -16.56 -2.71 28.96
N GLU A 370 -17.56 -2.03 29.53
CA GLU A 370 -18.73 -1.51 28.83
C GLU A 370 -18.78 0.02 28.96
N ILE A 371 -18.86 0.72 27.83
CA ILE A 371 -18.84 2.18 27.77
C ILE A 371 -20.14 2.69 27.15
N PRO A 372 -20.81 3.70 27.74
CA PRO A 372 -21.93 4.37 27.08
C PRO A 372 -21.51 5.00 25.75
N SER A 373 -22.26 4.77 24.67
CA SER A 373 -21.96 5.31 23.33
C SER A 373 -21.67 6.82 23.36
N ARG A 374 -22.48 7.58 24.12
CA ARG A 374 -22.29 9.02 24.32
C ARG A 374 -20.90 9.40 24.86
N ARG A 375 -20.38 8.64 25.83
CA ARG A 375 -19.06 8.92 26.44
C ARG A 375 -17.93 8.65 25.45
N LEU A 376 -18.06 7.60 24.64
CA LEU A 376 -17.12 7.32 23.57
C LEU A 376 -17.11 8.44 22.52
N VAL A 377 -18.28 8.91 22.10
CA VAL A 377 -18.39 10.05 21.16
C VAL A 377 -17.76 11.32 21.73
N GLU A 378 -18.03 11.65 22.99
CA GLU A 378 -17.42 12.78 23.70
C GLU A 378 -15.89 12.66 23.73
N GLN A 379 -15.35 11.47 24.03
CA GLN A 379 -13.91 11.19 24.03
C GLN A 379 -13.29 11.39 22.64
N LEU A 380 -13.91 10.81 21.59
CA LEU A 380 -13.42 10.93 20.21
C LEU A 380 -13.41 12.38 19.72
N GLN A 381 -14.40 13.18 20.13
CA GLN A 381 -14.42 14.60 19.83
C GLN A 381 -13.33 15.36 20.61
N GLN A 382 -13.15 15.04 21.90
CA GLN A 382 -12.17 15.69 22.77
C GLN A 382 -10.72 15.49 22.28
N VAL A 383 -10.39 14.30 21.77
CA VAL A 383 -9.05 14.01 21.22
C VAL A 383 -8.88 14.42 19.75
N GLY A 384 -9.92 15.01 19.13
CA GLY A 384 -9.86 15.46 17.74
C GLY A 384 -9.86 14.33 16.70
N VAL A 385 -10.40 13.15 17.05
CA VAL A 385 -10.65 12.07 16.07
C VAL A 385 -11.84 12.44 15.16
N VAL A 386 -12.81 13.19 15.70
CA VAL A 386 -13.94 13.74 14.95
C VAL A 386 -14.12 15.22 15.27
N VAL A 387 -14.51 16.02 14.27
CA VAL A 387 -14.69 17.47 14.44
C VAL A 387 -15.99 17.86 15.15
N SER A 388 -16.97 16.96 15.16
CA SER A 388 -18.30 17.24 15.70
C SER A 388 -18.94 15.99 16.31
N ARG A 389 -19.88 16.21 17.21
CA ARG A 389 -20.66 15.14 17.84
C ARG A 389 -21.43 14.27 16.84
N PRO A 390 -22.16 14.82 15.84
CA PRO A 390 -22.83 14.01 14.83
C PRO A 390 -21.86 13.08 14.10
N ARG A 391 -20.67 13.59 13.73
CA ARG A 391 -19.65 12.77 13.08
C ARG A 391 -19.14 11.64 13.97
N GLY A 392 -19.01 11.89 15.27
CA GLY A 392 -18.71 10.84 16.24
C GLY A 392 -19.80 9.80 16.37
N GLU A 393 -21.08 10.22 16.40
CA GLU A 393 -22.23 9.31 16.41
C GLU A 393 -22.25 8.41 15.16
N ASP A 394 -21.98 8.99 13.98
CA ASP A 394 -21.86 8.25 12.72
C ASP A 394 -20.71 7.23 12.75
N LEU A 395 -19.52 7.65 13.19
CA LEU A 395 -18.33 6.80 13.25
C LEU A 395 -18.55 5.62 14.20
N VAL A 396 -19.19 5.85 15.35
CA VAL A 396 -19.54 4.80 16.30
C VAL A 396 -20.59 3.85 15.73
N SER A 397 -21.62 4.38 15.06
CA SER A 397 -22.64 3.57 14.37
C SER A 397 -22.00 2.63 13.33
N GLN A 398 -21.08 3.14 12.53
CA GLN A 398 -20.34 2.35 11.53
C GLN A 398 -19.46 1.28 12.17
N ALA A 399 -18.75 1.62 13.25
CA ALA A 399 -17.95 0.64 13.99
C ALA A 399 -18.82 -0.50 14.55
N ILE A 400 -20.08 -0.23 14.89
CA ILE A 400 -21.06 -1.28 15.25
C ILE A 400 -21.43 -2.11 14.01
N SER A 401 -21.75 -1.47 12.88
CA SER A 401 -22.09 -2.17 11.63
C SER A 401 -20.96 -3.06 11.11
N LEU A 402 -19.69 -2.64 11.27
CA LEU A 402 -18.50 -3.41 10.93
C LEU A 402 -18.19 -4.53 11.93
N GLY A 403 -18.89 -4.57 13.07
CA GLY A 403 -18.63 -5.54 14.13
C GLY A 403 -17.37 -5.27 14.95
N ILE A 404 -16.77 -4.08 14.84
CA ILE A 404 -15.67 -3.62 15.70
C ILE A 404 -16.19 -3.36 17.12
N LEU A 405 -17.38 -2.76 17.21
CA LEU A 405 -18.12 -2.54 18.46
C LEU A 405 -19.38 -3.43 18.49
N ARG A 406 -19.74 -3.90 19.67
CA ARG A 406 -20.97 -4.65 19.93
C ARG A 406 -21.83 -3.87 20.92
N VAL A 407 -23.15 -3.86 20.69
CA VAL A 407 -24.12 -3.29 21.63
C VAL A 407 -24.48 -4.38 22.65
N VAL A 408 -24.13 -4.18 23.92
CA VAL A 408 -24.30 -5.22 24.96
C VAL A 408 -25.64 -5.11 25.68
N SER A 409 -26.21 -3.92 25.79
CA SER A 409 -27.48 -3.70 26.49
C SER A 409 -28.36 -2.66 25.80
N GLY A 410 -29.69 -2.77 25.98
CA GLY A 410 -30.70 -1.86 25.39
C GLY A 410 -30.60 -0.40 25.83
N ARG A 411 -29.65 -0.05 26.71
CA ARG A 411 -29.33 1.33 27.13
C ARG A 411 -28.17 1.96 26.34
N GLY A 412 -27.75 1.36 25.23
CA GLY A 412 -26.72 1.94 24.35
C GLY A 412 -25.30 1.87 24.90
N HIS A 413 -24.98 0.82 25.69
CA HIS A 413 -23.61 0.52 26.10
C HIS A 413 -22.92 -0.33 25.03
N LEU A 414 -21.65 -0.03 24.81
CA LEU A 414 -20.81 -0.60 23.78
C LEU A 414 -19.67 -1.40 24.41
N GLN A 415 -19.25 -2.43 23.72
CA GLN A 415 -18.06 -3.24 24.03
C GLN A 415 -17.26 -3.45 22.75
N LEU A 416 -15.93 -3.46 22.85
CA LEU A 416 -15.08 -3.87 21.73
C LEU A 416 -15.21 -5.36 21.45
N ASN A 417 -15.30 -5.71 20.17
CA ASN A 417 -15.20 -7.08 19.72
C ASN A 417 -13.73 -7.52 19.74
N ALA A 418 -13.32 -8.22 20.80
CA ALA A 418 -11.94 -8.67 20.98
C ALA A 418 -11.44 -9.60 19.85
N ASP A 419 -12.35 -10.30 19.17
CA ASP A 419 -12.02 -11.23 18.07
C ASP A 419 -11.91 -10.52 16.71
N HIS A 420 -12.27 -9.24 16.63
CA HIS A 420 -12.24 -8.52 15.35
C HIS A 420 -10.78 -8.20 14.93
N PRO A 421 -10.35 -8.51 13.69
CA PRO A 421 -8.94 -8.35 13.27
C PRO A 421 -8.37 -6.94 13.47
N ILE A 422 -9.15 -5.89 13.18
CA ILE A 422 -8.73 -4.48 13.46
C ILE A 422 -8.46 -4.26 14.95
N VAL A 423 -9.26 -4.85 15.85
CA VAL A 423 -9.11 -4.69 17.30
C VAL A 423 -7.84 -5.40 17.77
N ILE A 424 -7.65 -6.66 17.33
CA ILE A 424 -6.47 -7.47 17.66
C ILE A 424 -5.19 -6.77 17.20
N LYS A 425 -5.11 -6.42 15.90
CA LYS A 425 -3.92 -5.81 15.33
C LYS A 425 -3.65 -4.42 15.93
N THR A 426 -4.68 -3.58 16.13
CA THR A 426 -4.50 -2.24 16.75
C THR A 426 -3.95 -2.36 18.17
N ARG A 427 -4.53 -3.22 19.01
CA ARG A 427 -4.07 -3.42 20.40
C ARG A 427 -2.63 -3.91 20.43
N LEU A 428 -2.29 -4.91 19.61
CA LEU A 428 -0.94 -5.43 19.52
C LEU A 428 0.07 -4.35 19.16
N VAL A 429 -0.17 -3.58 18.09
CA VAL A 429 0.77 -2.53 17.65
C VAL A 429 0.93 -1.46 18.74
N ARG A 430 -0.19 -0.97 19.27
CA ARG A 430 -0.20 0.01 20.37
C ARG A 430 0.64 -0.49 21.54
N ASP A 431 0.37 -1.70 22.02
CA ASP A 431 0.96 -2.23 23.24
C ASP A 431 2.47 -2.46 23.06
N ARG A 432 2.91 -2.98 21.91
CA ARG A 432 4.33 -3.14 21.61
C ARG A 432 5.07 -1.80 21.54
N ILE A 433 4.51 -0.80 20.86
CA ILE A 433 5.16 0.52 20.75
C ILE A 433 5.23 1.20 22.12
N VAL A 434 4.12 1.27 22.85
CA VAL A 434 4.07 1.95 24.16
C VAL A 434 4.97 1.23 25.16
N ARG A 435 4.94 -0.10 25.23
CA ARG A 435 5.81 -0.89 26.10
C ARG A 435 7.28 -0.68 25.75
N ARG A 436 7.63 -0.60 24.47
CA ARG A 436 9.00 -0.33 24.04
C ARG A 436 9.50 1.03 24.49
N VAL A 437 8.67 2.06 24.37
CA VAL A 437 9.00 3.41 24.88
C VAL A 437 9.17 3.35 26.40
N ALA A 438 8.20 2.78 27.14
CA ALA A 438 8.25 2.64 28.59
C ALA A 438 9.52 1.93 29.08
N ASN A 439 9.81 0.75 28.55
CA ASN A 439 10.98 -0.03 28.92
C ASN A 439 12.28 0.70 28.60
N THR A 440 12.33 1.46 27.49
CA THR A 440 13.53 2.23 27.13
C THR A 440 13.77 3.36 28.13
N LEU A 441 12.73 4.07 28.55
CA LEU A 441 12.83 5.15 29.54
C LEU A 441 13.20 4.59 30.92
N GLU A 442 12.55 3.52 31.36
CA GLU A 442 12.74 2.92 32.69
C GLU A 442 14.11 2.24 32.84
N VAL A 443 14.46 1.31 31.94
CA VAL A 443 15.69 0.51 32.06
C VAL A 443 16.95 1.35 31.88
N ARG A 444 16.89 2.42 31.07
CA ARG A 444 18.04 3.28 30.76
C ARG A 444 18.09 4.56 31.60
N GLY A 445 17.03 4.86 32.36
CA GLY A 445 16.88 6.15 33.04
C GLY A 445 16.90 7.34 32.07
N TRP A 446 16.38 7.17 30.86
CA TRP A 446 16.36 8.21 29.85
C TRP A 446 15.11 9.09 30.00
N GLU A 447 15.25 10.38 29.78
CA GLU A 447 14.12 11.32 29.79
C GLU A 447 13.24 11.19 28.53
N TYR A 448 13.83 10.72 27.43
CA TYR A 448 13.16 10.55 26.13
C TYR A 448 13.83 9.46 25.29
N VAL A 449 13.11 8.96 24.30
CA VAL A 449 13.62 8.03 23.28
C VAL A 449 13.82 8.78 21.96
N ASN A 450 15.02 8.72 21.38
CA ASN A 450 15.25 9.29 20.04
C ASN A 450 14.38 8.58 18.99
N TYR A 451 13.76 9.33 18.07
CA TYR A 451 12.83 8.77 17.08
C TYR A 451 13.47 7.70 16.18
N GLY A 452 14.66 7.97 15.64
CA GLY A 452 15.39 7.00 14.80
C GLY A 452 15.82 5.75 15.58
N PHE A 453 16.14 5.90 16.86
CA PHE A 453 16.40 4.77 17.75
C PHE A 453 15.13 3.92 17.98
N LEU A 454 13.98 4.57 18.18
CA LEU A 454 12.69 3.89 18.34
C LEU A 454 12.32 3.10 17.07
N LEU A 455 12.48 3.70 15.88
CA LEU A 455 12.21 3.03 14.59
C LEU A 455 13.05 1.77 14.42
N LYS A 456 14.37 1.86 14.64
CA LYS A 456 15.29 0.71 14.57
C LYS A 456 14.94 -0.34 15.60
N GLY A 457 14.50 0.11 16.77
CA GLY A 457 13.98 -0.76 17.79
C GLY A 457 12.78 -1.56 17.27
N LEU A 458 11.71 -0.87 16.89
CA LEU A 458 10.47 -1.51 16.44
C LEU A 458 10.68 -2.44 15.23
N ALA A 459 11.63 -2.13 14.35
CA ALA A 459 12.02 -3.02 13.25
C ALA A 459 12.52 -4.40 13.70
N MET A 460 12.97 -4.51 14.96
CA MET A 460 13.50 -5.72 15.57
C MET A 460 12.48 -6.46 16.46
N ASP A 461 11.22 -6.02 16.47
CA ASP A 461 10.16 -6.54 17.33
C ASP A 461 9.42 -7.71 16.64
N HIS A 462 9.74 -8.95 17.04
CA HIS A 462 9.20 -10.15 16.41
C HIS A 462 7.67 -10.28 16.55
N ASP A 463 7.08 -9.75 17.63
CA ASP A 463 5.63 -9.76 17.80
C ASP A 463 4.91 -8.92 16.73
N LEU A 464 5.61 -7.95 16.13
CA LEU A 464 5.11 -7.13 15.03
C LEU A 464 5.40 -7.74 13.65
N GLU A 465 6.15 -8.84 13.55
CA GLU A 465 6.43 -9.57 12.30
C GLU A 465 5.23 -10.47 11.90
N ARG A 466 4.07 -9.83 11.71
CA ARG A 466 2.82 -10.49 11.28
C ARG A 466 2.43 -10.01 9.88
N PRO A 467 1.60 -10.77 9.13
CA PRO A 467 1.11 -10.33 7.83
C PRO A 467 0.50 -8.92 7.87
N GLY A 468 1.07 -8.03 7.07
CA GLY A 468 0.68 -6.63 6.98
C GLY A 468 1.27 -5.70 8.04
N MET A 469 2.18 -6.16 8.90
CA MET A 469 2.71 -5.38 10.02
C MET A 469 4.23 -5.21 9.92
N ASN A 470 4.75 -4.13 10.53
CA ASN A 470 6.18 -3.83 10.64
C ASN A 470 6.98 -3.82 9.31
N ILE A 471 6.33 -3.44 8.21
CA ILE A 471 6.85 -3.61 6.84
C ILE A 471 8.10 -2.75 6.59
N ASP A 472 8.05 -1.47 6.95
CA ASP A 472 9.12 -0.50 6.71
C ASP A 472 9.12 0.62 7.76
N ASP A 473 10.07 1.55 7.60
CA ASP A 473 10.21 2.72 8.48
C ASP A 473 8.98 3.64 8.41
N GLN A 474 8.32 3.69 7.25
CA GLN A 474 7.13 4.52 7.04
C GLN A 474 5.94 3.98 7.83
N TRP A 475 5.69 2.67 7.79
CA TRP A 475 4.66 1.99 8.56
C TRP A 475 4.84 2.25 10.06
N ARG A 476 6.07 2.11 10.57
CA ARG A 476 6.38 2.36 11.99
C ARG A 476 6.16 3.83 12.35
N SER A 477 6.55 4.74 11.47
CA SER A 477 6.34 6.18 11.64
C SER A 477 4.85 6.53 11.71
N HIS A 478 4.03 5.97 10.81
CA HIS A 478 2.58 6.18 10.81
C HIS A 478 1.93 5.76 12.13
N TRP A 479 2.34 4.60 12.68
CA TRP A 479 1.83 4.12 13.98
C TRP A 479 2.33 4.95 15.16
N ILE A 480 3.60 5.37 15.19
CA ILE A 480 4.10 6.28 16.22
C ILE A 480 3.32 7.61 16.18
N ASP A 481 3.18 8.20 15.00
CA ASP A 481 2.46 9.46 14.83
C ASP A 481 0.97 9.31 15.15
N SER A 482 0.36 8.16 14.86
CA SER A 482 -0.99 7.82 15.33
C SER A 482 -1.07 7.82 16.86
N LEU A 483 -0.15 7.13 17.54
CA LEU A 483 -0.16 7.08 19.02
C LEU A 483 0.14 8.44 19.67
N VAL A 484 0.93 9.28 19.02
CA VAL A 484 1.13 10.68 19.44
C VAL A 484 -0.17 11.47 19.29
N ARG A 485 -0.86 11.35 18.15
CA ARG A 485 -2.16 11.98 17.91
C ARG A 485 -3.24 11.50 18.88
N GLU A 486 -3.22 10.22 19.24
CA GLU A 486 -4.14 9.61 20.21
C GLU A 486 -3.78 9.91 21.68
N GLN A 487 -2.73 10.70 21.92
CA GLN A 487 -2.24 11.12 23.25
C GLN A 487 -1.70 9.96 24.11
N LEU A 488 -1.25 8.87 23.50
CA LEU A 488 -0.56 7.78 24.20
C LEU A 488 0.96 8.00 24.25
N LEU A 489 1.48 8.80 23.33
CA LEU A 489 2.88 9.22 23.25
C LEU A 489 2.96 10.74 23.09
N VAL A 490 4.10 11.31 23.44
CA VAL A 490 4.39 12.74 23.23
C VAL A 490 5.60 12.86 22.33
N ARG A 491 5.50 13.70 21.28
CA ARG A 491 6.62 14.03 20.39
C ARG A 491 7.14 15.43 20.68
N GLU A 492 8.43 15.55 20.92
CA GLU A 492 9.12 16.82 21.16
C GLU A 492 10.34 16.95 20.25
N LEU A 493 10.80 18.18 20.02
CA LEU A 493 12.08 18.47 19.38
C LEU A 493 13.07 18.90 20.45
N VAL A 494 14.19 18.19 20.55
CA VAL A 494 15.24 18.45 21.55
C VAL A 494 16.57 18.69 20.83
N PRO A 495 17.41 19.64 21.26
CA PRO A 495 18.76 19.82 20.72
C PRO A 495 19.57 18.53 20.71
N HIS A 496 20.24 18.25 19.60
CA HIS A 496 21.10 17.08 19.48
C HIS A 496 22.31 17.23 20.40
N ARG A 497 22.62 16.18 21.16
CA ARG A 497 23.67 16.22 22.21
C ARG A 497 25.06 16.59 21.69
N HIS A 498 25.35 16.29 20.44
CA HIS A 498 26.64 16.60 19.80
C HIS A 498 26.59 17.82 18.86
N ASN A 499 25.39 18.30 18.52
CA ASN A 499 25.21 19.46 17.66
C ASN A 499 23.96 20.25 18.13
N PRO A 500 24.09 21.15 19.10
CA PRO A 500 22.93 21.81 19.73
C PRO A 500 22.08 22.66 18.78
N ASP A 501 22.62 23.06 17.63
CA ASP A 501 21.88 23.80 16.59
C ASP A 501 20.95 22.89 15.77
N ASP A 502 21.10 21.57 15.88
CA ASP A 502 20.29 20.57 15.20
C ASP A 502 19.24 20.00 16.15
N LEU A 503 17.95 20.17 15.83
CA LEU A 503 16.83 19.68 16.65
C LEU A 503 16.43 18.28 16.20
N VAL A 504 16.46 17.32 17.13
CA VAL A 504 16.06 15.93 16.84
C VAL A 504 14.69 15.61 17.44
N PRO A 505 13.83 14.88 16.69
CA PRO A 505 12.57 14.39 17.22
C PRO A 505 12.81 13.29 18.26
N VAL A 506 12.10 13.41 19.39
CA VAL A 506 12.13 12.45 20.49
C VAL A 506 10.71 12.11 20.94
N ILE A 507 10.56 10.91 21.50
CA ILE A 507 9.30 10.35 21.98
C ILE A 507 9.37 10.16 23.50
N LYS A 508 8.30 10.56 24.19
CA LYS A 508 8.10 10.43 25.64
C LYS A 508 6.74 9.77 25.94
N LEU A 509 6.56 9.33 27.19
CA LEU A 509 5.25 9.00 27.73
C LEU A 509 4.59 10.28 28.30
N PRO A 510 3.25 10.41 28.24
CA PRO A 510 2.53 11.48 28.93
C PRO A 510 2.80 11.49 30.44
N THR A 511 2.76 12.67 31.08
CA THR A 511 3.00 12.82 32.53
C THR A 511 1.98 12.09 33.41
N ASP A 512 0.75 11.92 32.92
CA ASP A 512 -0.34 11.24 33.64
C ASP A 512 -0.50 9.77 33.19
N PHE A 513 0.55 9.17 32.61
CA PHE A 513 0.48 7.80 32.11
C PHE A 513 0.32 6.78 33.25
N SER A 514 -0.89 6.27 33.43
CA SER A 514 -1.15 5.13 34.32
C SER A 514 -0.82 3.82 33.60
N THR A 515 0.07 3.01 34.17
CA THR A 515 0.52 1.70 33.64
C THR A 515 -0.56 0.62 33.58
N THR A 516 -1.80 0.92 34.01
CA THR A 516 -2.96 0.04 33.92
C THR A 516 -3.50 0.00 32.47
N MET A 517 -2.72 -0.60 31.56
CA MET A 517 -3.27 -1.19 30.34
C MET A 517 -4.09 -2.43 30.73
N PRO A 518 -5.17 -2.79 30.01
CA PRO A 518 -5.87 -4.02 30.29
C PRO A 518 -4.90 -5.17 30.04
N GLN A 519 -4.64 -5.98 31.06
CA GLN A 519 -4.08 -7.30 30.86
C GLN A 519 -5.02 -8.02 29.89
N MET A 520 -4.63 -8.17 28.62
CA MET A 520 -5.09 -9.36 27.92
C MET A 520 -4.63 -10.53 28.78
N ASP A 521 -5.52 -11.48 29.04
CA ASP A 521 -5.20 -12.78 29.65
C ASP A 521 -4.20 -13.54 28.74
N TYR A 522 -2.98 -13.04 28.66
CA TYR A 522 -1.83 -13.85 28.95
C TYR A 522 -1.81 -13.93 30.47
N THR A 523 -1.85 -15.15 31.01
CA THR A 523 -1.48 -15.39 32.40
C THR A 523 -0.29 -14.50 32.73
N PRO A 524 -0.45 -13.53 33.64
CA PRO A 524 0.68 -12.82 34.16
C PRO A 524 1.47 -13.90 34.89
N VAL A 525 2.64 -14.29 34.35
CA VAL A 525 3.70 -14.62 35.28
C VAL A 525 3.85 -13.33 36.08
N PRO A 526 3.56 -13.34 37.39
CA PRO A 526 3.64 -12.12 38.17
C PRO A 526 5.01 -11.50 37.94
N ALA A 527 5.12 -10.19 38.10
CA ALA A 527 6.34 -9.66 38.66
C ALA A 527 6.49 -10.32 40.05
N ALA A 528 6.94 -11.57 40.06
CA ALA A 528 7.51 -12.16 41.24
C ALA A 528 8.69 -11.23 41.51
N SER A 529 8.56 -10.47 42.59
CA SER A 529 9.62 -10.37 43.58
C SER A 529 10.83 -11.19 43.19
N LEU A 530 11.97 -10.52 43.03
CA LEU A 530 13.31 -11.04 43.33
C LEU A 530 13.25 -12.42 44.00
N ASN A 531 13.10 -13.47 43.20
CA ASN A 531 13.07 -14.84 43.66
C ASN A 531 14.07 -15.55 42.76
N GLY A 532 15.35 -15.25 42.99
CA GLY A 532 16.48 -16.07 42.58
C GLY A 532 16.48 -17.46 43.25
N THR A 533 15.29 -18.01 43.54
CA THR A 533 15.04 -19.21 44.35
C THR A 533 14.38 -20.33 43.57
N GLN A 534 13.90 -20.13 42.32
CA GLN A 534 13.25 -21.21 41.54
C GLN A 534 14.25 -22.10 40.77
N TRP A 535 15.39 -21.55 40.34
CA TRP A 535 16.41 -22.28 39.58
C TRP A 535 17.71 -22.53 40.34
N GLN A 536 17.81 -22.00 41.56
CA GLN A 536 19.01 -22.13 42.36
C GLN A 536 19.22 -23.60 42.76
N GLY A 537 20.33 -24.18 42.32
CA GLY A 537 20.65 -25.60 42.53
C GLY A 537 20.01 -26.55 41.51
N MET A 538 19.34 -26.05 40.47
CA MET A 538 18.79 -26.87 39.39
C MET A 538 19.88 -27.23 38.38
N SER A 539 20.04 -28.52 38.11
CA SER A 539 20.99 -29.02 37.11
C SER A 539 20.56 -28.67 35.68
N LEU A 540 21.51 -28.69 34.74
CA LEU A 540 21.20 -28.44 33.32
C LEU A 540 20.30 -29.54 32.73
N GLU A 541 20.42 -30.77 33.21
CA GLU A 541 19.58 -31.91 32.79
C GLU A 541 18.12 -31.74 33.21
N GLU A 542 17.88 -31.21 34.42
CA GLU A 542 16.53 -30.87 34.88
C GLU A 542 15.95 -29.69 34.08
N LEU A 543 16.78 -28.69 33.75
CA LEU A 543 16.35 -27.58 32.90
C LEU A 543 15.98 -28.08 31.49
N ASP A 544 16.74 -29.03 30.93
CA ASP A 544 16.48 -29.62 29.62
C ASP A 544 15.09 -30.29 29.53
N GLN A 545 14.63 -30.87 30.65
CA GLN A 545 13.32 -31.52 30.72
C GLN A 545 12.16 -30.52 30.87
N ILE A 546 12.40 -29.37 31.50
CA ILE A 546 11.36 -28.38 31.81
C ILE A 546 11.28 -27.30 30.72
N GLU A 547 12.44 -26.82 30.26
CA GLU A 547 12.60 -25.73 29.29
C GLU A 547 13.76 -26.02 28.30
N PRO A 548 13.56 -26.94 27.33
CA PRO A 548 14.62 -27.35 26.41
C PRO A 548 15.21 -26.19 25.60
N GLU A 549 14.39 -25.24 25.16
CA GLU A 549 14.87 -24.06 24.41
C GLU A 549 15.77 -23.16 25.26
N THR A 550 15.47 -23.01 26.56
CA THR A 550 16.30 -22.26 27.50
C THR A 550 17.62 -23.00 27.73
N ALA A 551 17.59 -24.33 27.92
CA ALA A 551 18.79 -25.15 28.11
C ALA A 551 19.73 -25.11 26.89
N ASP A 552 19.19 -25.16 25.67
CA ASP A 552 19.95 -25.01 24.43
C ASP A 552 20.60 -23.63 24.33
N MET A 553 19.87 -22.58 24.71
CA MET A 553 20.41 -21.23 24.77
C MET A 553 21.49 -21.07 25.87
N VAL A 554 21.37 -21.76 27.01
CA VAL A 554 22.42 -21.80 28.04
C VAL A 554 23.72 -22.36 27.47
N ARG A 555 23.66 -23.49 26.75
CA ARG A 555 24.83 -24.10 26.08
C ARG A 555 25.48 -23.11 25.09
N ARG A 556 24.67 -22.44 24.26
CA ARG A 556 25.13 -21.41 23.31
C ARG A 556 25.81 -20.24 24.01
N VAL A 557 25.19 -19.70 25.06
CA VAL A 557 25.72 -18.56 25.84
C VAL A 557 27.08 -18.91 26.46
N VAL A 558 27.19 -20.05 27.14
CA VAL A 558 28.44 -20.47 27.79
C VAL A 558 29.56 -20.65 26.76
N ILE A 559 29.29 -21.34 25.64
CA ILE A 559 30.29 -21.60 24.61
C ILE A 559 30.73 -20.32 23.92
N SER A 560 29.81 -19.42 23.56
CA SER A 560 30.15 -18.14 22.93
C SER A 560 30.92 -17.20 23.87
N ILE A 561 30.64 -17.22 25.18
CA ILE A 561 31.42 -16.46 26.17
C ILE A 561 32.83 -17.04 26.26
N GLU A 562 32.97 -18.36 26.46
CA GLU A 562 34.28 -19.00 26.57
C GLU A 562 35.11 -18.80 25.29
N GLN A 563 34.50 -18.91 24.11
CA GLN A 563 35.17 -18.67 22.83
C GLN A 563 35.69 -17.24 22.72
N PHE A 564 34.91 -16.27 23.21
CA PHE A 564 35.28 -14.86 23.17
C PHE A 564 36.40 -14.54 24.17
N THR A 565 36.32 -15.08 25.39
CA THR A 565 37.27 -14.79 26.47
C THR A 565 38.61 -15.50 26.27
N SER A 566 38.60 -16.77 25.81
CA SER A 566 39.80 -17.57 25.52
C SER A 566 40.60 -17.00 24.34
N PHE A 567 39.94 -16.71 23.22
CA PHE A 567 40.61 -16.25 22.00
C PHE A 567 41.17 -14.83 22.10
N ARG A 568 40.51 -13.93 22.85
CA ARG A 568 40.87 -12.51 22.91
C ARG A 568 41.52 -12.08 24.23
N ASN A 569 41.79 -13.02 25.13
CA ASN A 569 42.35 -12.80 26.45
C ASN A 569 41.59 -11.75 27.28
N PHE A 570 40.26 -11.69 27.11
CA PHE A 570 39.37 -10.82 27.88
C PHE A 570 38.72 -11.62 29.00
N ALA A 571 38.54 -11.03 30.18
CA ALA A 571 37.88 -11.68 31.30
C ALA A 571 36.33 -11.74 31.17
N TRP A 572 35.75 -11.04 30.19
CA TRP A 572 34.31 -10.90 29.99
C TRP A 572 33.97 -10.60 28.52
N CYS A 573 32.75 -10.90 28.12
CA CYS A 573 32.20 -10.63 26.79
C CYS A 573 31.13 -9.53 26.85
N PRO A 574 31.09 -8.55 25.93
CA PRO A 574 30.02 -7.56 25.88
C PRO A 574 28.65 -8.25 25.67
N LEU A 575 27.75 -8.14 26.65
CA LEU A 575 26.47 -8.85 26.67
C LEU A 575 25.61 -8.54 25.43
N GLY A 576 25.63 -7.28 24.97
CA GLY A 576 24.92 -6.88 23.75
C GLY A 576 25.51 -7.45 22.46
N SER A 577 26.82 -7.71 22.41
CA SER A 577 27.45 -8.36 21.25
C SER A 577 27.18 -9.86 21.24
N LEU A 578 27.17 -10.47 22.44
CA LEU A 578 26.77 -11.85 22.64
C LEU A 578 25.31 -12.09 22.20
N HIS A 579 24.37 -11.26 22.67
CA HIS A 579 22.96 -11.37 22.28
C HIS A 579 22.78 -11.20 20.77
N ARG A 580 23.48 -10.24 20.15
CA ARG A 580 23.44 -10.04 18.70
C ARG A 580 23.91 -11.29 17.93
N ARG A 581 24.97 -11.96 18.41
CA ARG A 581 25.49 -13.18 17.78
C ARG A 581 24.49 -14.34 17.88
N LEU A 582 23.85 -14.50 19.04
CA LEU A 582 22.94 -15.61 19.32
C LEU A 582 21.47 -15.33 18.94
N ARG A 583 21.21 -14.16 18.33
CA ARG A 583 19.86 -13.68 18.03
C ARG A 583 19.02 -14.62 17.16
N LEU A 584 19.65 -15.36 16.24
CA LEU A 584 18.96 -16.30 15.36
C LEU A 584 18.42 -17.54 16.11
N PHE A 585 18.87 -17.76 17.34
CA PHE A 585 18.48 -18.90 18.17
C PHE A 585 17.55 -18.46 19.33
N ASP A 586 17.22 -17.17 19.43
CA ASP A 586 16.44 -16.63 20.53
C ASP A 586 14.95 -16.70 20.23
N THR A 587 14.22 -17.63 20.86
CA THR A 587 12.76 -17.84 20.68
C THR A 587 11.90 -16.82 21.43
N GLY A 588 12.49 -15.67 21.80
CA GLY A 588 11.82 -14.51 22.38
C GLY A 588 12.34 -14.15 23.77
N MET A 589 12.36 -15.10 24.70
CA MET A 589 12.88 -14.92 26.06
C MET A 589 14.02 -15.88 26.41
N SER A 590 14.35 -16.84 25.55
CA SER A 590 15.33 -17.90 25.82
C SER A 590 16.71 -17.34 26.19
N PHE A 591 17.18 -16.26 25.54
CA PHE A 591 18.47 -15.64 25.86
C PHE A 591 18.48 -14.99 27.24
N GLN A 592 17.42 -14.25 27.57
CA GLN A 592 17.29 -13.63 28.87
C GLN A 592 17.20 -14.69 29.98
N ARG A 593 16.36 -15.72 29.79
CA ARG A 593 16.19 -16.82 30.74
C ARG A 593 17.47 -17.62 30.94
N ALA A 594 18.24 -17.86 29.88
CA ALA A 594 19.54 -18.52 29.96
C ALA A 594 20.53 -17.72 30.81
N VAL A 595 20.59 -16.40 30.63
CA VAL A 595 21.44 -15.51 31.44
C VAL A 595 20.99 -15.49 32.90
N GLU A 596 19.69 -15.44 33.16
CA GLU A 596 19.11 -15.49 34.51
C GLU A 596 19.39 -16.83 35.22
N TYR A 597 19.22 -17.96 34.52
CA TYR A 597 19.54 -19.30 35.02
C TYR A 597 21.03 -19.43 35.39
N LEU A 598 21.93 -18.93 34.54
CA LEU A 598 23.37 -18.95 34.80
C LEU A 598 23.75 -18.07 36.01
N ILE A 599 23.13 -16.91 36.18
CA ILE A 599 23.35 -16.06 37.35
C ILE A 599 22.80 -16.71 38.62
N ALA A 600 21.62 -17.33 38.56
CA ALA A 600 21.00 -17.99 39.71
C ALA A 600 21.80 -19.18 40.25
N ASN A 601 22.63 -19.80 39.41
CA ASN A 601 23.48 -20.96 39.75
C ASN A 601 24.97 -20.60 39.87
N ASP A 602 25.30 -19.31 40.04
CA ASP A 602 26.68 -18.82 40.19
C ASP A 602 27.63 -19.28 39.05
N ALA A 603 27.04 -19.50 37.86
CA ALA A 603 27.72 -19.96 36.65
C ALA A 603 28.14 -18.80 35.76
N ALA A 604 27.50 -17.63 35.88
CA ALA A 604 27.90 -16.41 35.19
C ALA A 604 27.64 -15.16 36.05
N ALA A 605 28.42 -14.11 35.80
CA ALA A 605 28.25 -12.80 36.41
C ALA A 605 28.10 -11.73 35.33
N VAL A 606 27.11 -10.84 35.50
CA VAL A 606 26.91 -9.67 34.65
C VAL A 606 27.34 -8.42 35.41
N ASN A 607 28.37 -7.75 34.91
CA ASN A 607 28.94 -6.55 35.51
C ASN A 607 29.06 -5.43 34.48
N GLU A 608 29.31 -4.21 34.96
CA GLU A 608 29.63 -3.06 34.11
C GLU A 608 31.14 -2.86 34.04
N TYR A 609 31.67 -2.86 32.82
CA TYR A 609 33.10 -2.75 32.55
C TYR A 609 33.39 -1.49 31.72
N ASP A 610 34.57 -0.90 31.92
CA ASP A 610 34.99 0.26 31.14
C ASP A 610 35.21 -0.12 29.68
N ASN A 611 34.68 0.69 28.76
CA ASN A 611 34.79 0.45 27.32
C ASN A 611 35.95 1.26 26.75
N PRO A 612 37.00 0.63 26.18
CA PRO A 612 38.14 1.36 25.61
C PRO A 612 37.75 2.33 24.47
N GLN A 613 36.61 2.10 23.83
CA GLN A 613 36.11 2.85 22.68
C GLN A 613 34.94 3.80 23.03
N SER A 614 34.55 3.88 24.31
CA SER A 614 33.41 4.70 24.73
C SER A 614 33.58 5.18 26.17
N ILE A 615 33.20 6.42 26.44
CA ILE A 615 33.16 6.98 27.81
C ILE A 615 32.10 6.32 28.71
N TYR A 616 31.23 5.48 28.14
CA TYR A 616 30.19 4.76 28.86
C TYR A 616 30.61 3.32 29.17
N LYS A 617 30.30 2.87 30.39
CA LYS A 617 30.49 1.48 30.78
C LYS A 617 29.62 0.55 29.92
N THR A 618 30.16 -0.61 29.60
CA THR A 618 29.49 -1.65 28.84
C THR A 618 29.11 -2.78 29.78
N LYS A 619 27.84 -3.19 29.75
CA LYS A 619 27.41 -4.41 30.43
C LYS A 619 28.09 -5.61 29.76
N GLY A 620 28.91 -6.30 30.53
CA GLY A 620 29.61 -7.51 30.14
C GLY A 620 29.13 -8.69 30.95
N ILE A 621 29.30 -9.88 30.40
CA ILE A 621 29.04 -11.14 31.06
C ILE A 621 30.32 -11.97 31.07
N SER A 622 30.62 -12.58 32.21
CA SER A 622 31.73 -13.52 32.41
C SER A 622 31.18 -14.82 32.97
N ILE A 623 31.79 -15.95 32.62
CA ILE A 623 31.44 -17.27 33.19
C ILE A 623 32.37 -17.62 34.35
N ASN A 624 31.85 -18.38 35.30
CA ASN A 624 32.62 -18.99 36.38
C ASN A 624 33.08 -20.38 35.94
N HIS A 625 34.38 -20.56 35.70
CA HIS A 625 34.94 -21.84 35.24
C HIS A 625 34.92 -22.95 36.31
N ASP A 626 34.69 -22.60 37.58
CA ASP A 626 34.55 -23.56 38.68
C ASP A 626 33.10 -24.04 38.86
N SER A 627 32.15 -23.49 38.10
CA SER A 627 30.75 -23.92 38.14
C SER A 627 30.55 -25.27 37.44
N GLU A 628 29.85 -26.20 38.11
CA GLU A 628 29.53 -27.51 37.57
C GLU A 628 28.80 -27.43 36.22
N ILE A 629 27.90 -26.46 36.04
CA ILE A 629 27.16 -26.24 34.79
C ILE A 629 28.12 -25.86 33.66
N VAL A 630 29.05 -24.95 33.93
CA VAL A 630 30.02 -24.47 32.92
C VAL A 630 30.99 -25.60 32.57
N GLN A 631 31.52 -26.31 33.55
CA GLN A 631 32.42 -27.45 33.33
C GLN A 631 31.74 -28.53 32.51
N TYR A 632 30.51 -28.90 32.86
CA TYR A 632 29.73 -29.87 32.11
C TYR A 632 29.56 -29.48 30.63
N ILE A 633 29.14 -28.23 30.34
CA ILE A 633 28.96 -27.76 28.96
C ILE A 633 30.28 -27.77 28.18
N LEU A 634 31.38 -27.34 28.80
CA LEU A 634 32.69 -27.29 28.16
C LEU A 634 33.28 -28.69 27.94
N GLU A 635 33.05 -29.63 28.87
CA GLU A 635 33.42 -31.05 28.70
C GLU A 635 32.66 -31.68 27.54
N GLN A 636 31.35 -31.42 27.44
CA GLN A 636 30.54 -31.86 26.30
C GLN A 636 31.09 -31.28 24.98
N ARG A 637 31.35 -29.97 24.93
CA ARG A 637 31.98 -29.35 23.75
C ARG A 637 33.31 -30.02 23.40
N ASN A 638 34.18 -30.23 24.37
CA ASN A 638 35.50 -30.82 24.15
C ASN A 638 35.37 -32.26 23.64
N ARG A 639 34.42 -33.05 24.18
CA ARG A 639 34.14 -34.40 23.73
C ARG A 639 33.64 -34.41 22.28
N PHE A 640 32.75 -33.48 21.93
CA PHE A 640 32.28 -33.33 20.56
C PHE A 640 33.44 -33.01 19.60
N ILE A 641 34.30 -32.06 19.95
CA ILE A 641 35.50 -31.71 19.15
C ILE A 641 36.47 -32.88 19.02
N GLN A 642 36.66 -33.71 20.07
CA GLN A 642 37.48 -34.92 19.99
C GLN A 642 36.95 -35.92 18.95
N ILE A 643 35.63 -36.09 18.87
CA ILE A 643 35.01 -36.95 17.85
C ILE A 643 35.27 -36.38 16.44
N LEU A 644 35.10 -35.07 16.26
CA LEU A 644 35.40 -34.40 14.99
C LEU A 644 36.88 -34.56 14.58
N LEU A 645 37.79 -34.47 15.54
CA LEU A 645 39.23 -34.70 15.33
C LEU A 645 39.53 -36.15 14.93
N GLU A 646 38.91 -37.14 15.59
CA GLU A 646 39.08 -38.55 15.25
C GLU A 646 38.58 -38.88 13.84
N LEU A 647 37.42 -38.32 13.45
CA LEU A 647 36.91 -38.42 12.07
C LEU A 647 37.89 -37.80 11.06
N TYR A 648 38.38 -36.60 11.37
CA TYR A 648 39.34 -35.88 10.53
C TYR A 648 40.66 -36.67 10.36
N GLU A 649 41.25 -37.17 11.45
CA GLU A 649 42.50 -37.93 11.44
C GLU A 649 42.39 -39.25 10.67
N ARG A 650 41.21 -39.87 10.67
CA ARG A 650 40.91 -41.09 9.91
C ARG A 650 40.51 -40.85 8.47
N ASN A 651 40.53 -39.58 8.00
CA ASN A 651 40.02 -39.16 6.69
C ASN A 651 38.56 -39.59 6.44
N ILE A 652 37.74 -39.62 7.50
CA ILE A 652 36.30 -39.87 7.42
C ILE A 652 35.59 -38.53 7.32
N LEU A 653 34.66 -38.44 6.38
CA LEU A 653 33.87 -37.24 6.16
C LEU A 653 33.02 -36.90 7.40
N ILE A 654 33.01 -35.64 7.82
CA ILE A 654 32.19 -35.20 8.95
C ILE A 654 30.74 -35.03 8.47
N THR A 655 29.90 -35.98 8.88
CA THR A 655 28.44 -35.98 8.69
C THR A 655 27.80 -36.42 10.01
N GLU A 656 26.53 -36.12 10.20
CA GLU A 656 25.76 -36.56 11.37
C GLU A 656 25.84 -38.09 11.54
N ASP A 657 25.60 -38.85 10.45
CA ASP A 657 25.72 -40.31 10.42
C ASP A 657 27.08 -40.85 10.87
N ASN A 658 28.16 -40.14 10.52
CA ASN A 658 29.51 -40.58 10.88
C ASN A 658 29.86 -40.20 12.31
N VAL A 659 29.39 -39.06 12.82
CA VAL A 659 29.55 -38.68 14.23
C VAL A 659 28.77 -39.64 15.14
N ALA A 660 27.53 -39.98 14.78
CA ALA A 660 26.67 -40.88 15.56
C ALA A 660 27.20 -42.32 15.67
N ARG A 661 28.18 -42.73 14.86
CA ARG A 661 28.83 -44.06 14.95
C ARG A 661 29.94 -44.14 15.98
N TYR A 662 30.41 -43.01 16.49
CA TYR A 662 31.53 -42.93 17.45
C TYR A 662 31.06 -42.79 18.92
N THR A 663 29.76 -42.65 19.14
CA THR A 663 29.10 -42.57 20.47
C THR A 663 27.74 -43.28 20.44
N ALA A 664 27.09 -43.45 21.59
CA ALA A 664 25.72 -43.94 21.63
C ALA A 664 24.75 -42.86 21.09
N PRO A 665 23.73 -43.21 20.27
CA PRO A 665 22.80 -42.23 19.70
C PRO A 665 21.95 -41.47 20.73
N GLU A 666 21.73 -42.05 21.92
CA GLU A 666 20.84 -41.51 22.96
C GLU A 666 21.50 -40.43 23.84
N GLU A 667 22.78 -40.12 23.65
CA GLU A 667 23.53 -39.21 24.52
C GLU A 667 23.64 -37.76 24.01
N TRP A 668 23.31 -37.48 22.73
CA TRP A 668 23.62 -36.17 22.12
C TRP A 668 22.49 -35.62 21.24
N ASN A 669 22.21 -34.32 21.40
CA ASN A 669 21.45 -33.53 20.44
C ASN A 669 22.38 -33.04 19.30
N TRP A 670 22.47 -33.83 18.22
CA TRP A 670 23.40 -33.56 17.13
C TRP A 670 23.14 -32.23 16.44
N ASP A 671 21.88 -31.92 16.14
CA ASP A 671 21.47 -30.66 15.48
C ASP A 671 21.96 -29.43 16.25
N LEU A 672 21.82 -29.46 17.58
CA LEU A 672 22.32 -28.39 18.44
C LEU A 672 23.83 -28.23 18.34
N TRP A 673 24.58 -29.33 18.48
CA TRP A 673 26.04 -29.28 18.54
C TRP A 673 26.68 -28.92 17.19
N PHE A 674 26.14 -29.41 16.08
CA PHE A 674 26.53 -28.94 14.74
C PHE A 674 26.26 -27.44 14.58
N SER A 675 25.06 -26.99 14.97
CA SER A 675 24.69 -25.58 14.91
C SER A 675 25.59 -24.68 15.77
N ILE A 676 25.96 -25.11 16.97
CA ILE A 676 26.90 -24.39 17.85
C ILE A 676 28.28 -24.32 17.20
N MET A 677 28.81 -25.44 16.70
CA MET A 677 30.14 -25.47 16.08
C MET A 677 30.21 -24.62 14.81
N GLU A 678 29.14 -24.54 14.02
CA GLU A 678 29.07 -23.61 12.89
C GLU A 678 29.02 -22.15 13.34
N THR A 679 28.22 -21.84 14.36
CA THR A 679 28.10 -20.47 14.92
C THR A 679 29.45 -19.95 15.43
N GLU A 680 30.26 -20.84 16.03
CA GLU A 680 31.59 -20.50 16.54
C GLU A 680 32.70 -20.73 15.50
N ASN A 681 32.39 -21.00 14.23
CA ASN A 681 33.35 -21.24 13.14
C ASN A 681 34.33 -22.40 13.40
N VAL A 682 33.95 -23.36 14.25
CA VAL A 682 34.67 -24.64 14.41
C VAL A 682 34.40 -25.55 13.22
N LEU A 683 33.16 -25.55 12.71
CA LEU A 683 32.75 -26.26 11.49
C LEU A 683 32.31 -25.29 10.40
N ASN A 684 32.60 -25.63 9.16
CA ASN A 684 32.05 -24.95 7.98
C ASN A 684 31.38 -25.97 7.06
N ALA A 685 30.12 -25.71 6.68
CA ALA A 685 29.41 -26.51 5.70
C ALA A 685 30.14 -26.52 4.35
N LEU A 686 30.23 -27.68 3.71
CA LEU A 686 30.87 -27.81 2.41
C LEU A 686 29.97 -27.22 1.31
N PRO A 687 30.51 -26.37 0.41
CA PRO A 687 29.74 -25.81 -0.71
C PRO A 687 29.12 -26.93 -1.55
N ASN A 688 27.80 -26.82 -1.78
CA ASN A 688 27.01 -27.76 -2.59
C ASN A 688 26.90 -29.20 -2.04
N ARG A 689 27.16 -29.42 -0.75
CA ARG A 689 26.98 -30.74 -0.11
C ARG A 689 26.27 -30.61 1.24
N LEU A 690 24.94 -30.68 1.19
CA LEU A 690 24.07 -30.65 2.37
C LEU A 690 24.46 -31.75 3.36
N GLY A 691 24.58 -31.41 4.64
CA GLY A 691 24.90 -32.35 5.73
C GLY A 691 26.37 -32.78 5.82
N GLN A 692 27.28 -32.12 5.08
CA GLN A 692 28.72 -32.41 5.13
C GLN A 692 29.52 -31.20 5.60
N TYR A 693 30.44 -31.42 6.54
CA TYR A 693 31.17 -30.35 7.20
C TYR A 693 32.69 -30.52 7.05
N SER A 694 33.39 -29.39 7.12
CA SER A 694 34.84 -29.32 7.25
C SER A 694 35.21 -28.76 8.62
N LEU A 695 36.10 -29.46 9.33
CA LEU A 695 36.64 -29.00 10.62
C LEU A 695 37.71 -27.95 10.39
N PHE A 696 37.58 -26.78 11.02
CA PHE A 696 38.60 -25.75 10.95
C PHE A 696 39.76 -26.08 11.90
N ARG A 697 40.76 -26.84 11.40
CA ARG A 697 41.81 -27.43 12.26
C ARG A 697 42.66 -26.40 13.02
N THR A 698 42.86 -25.21 12.46
CA THR A 698 43.62 -24.12 13.08
C THR A 698 42.79 -23.24 14.01
N HIS A 699 41.52 -23.60 14.25
CA HIS A 699 40.67 -22.89 15.19
C HIS A 699 41.21 -23.03 16.62
N HIS A 700 41.23 -21.94 17.38
CA HIS A 700 41.85 -21.87 18.72
C HIS A 700 41.40 -22.99 19.66
N THR A 701 40.08 -23.17 19.78
CA THR A 701 39.47 -24.18 20.65
C THR A 701 39.75 -25.62 20.19
N VAL A 702 39.89 -25.84 18.88
CA VAL A 702 40.27 -27.14 18.33
C VAL A 702 41.73 -27.47 18.68
N ASN A 703 42.62 -26.47 18.64
CA ASN A 703 44.02 -26.63 19.06
C ASN A 703 44.16 -26.91 20.56
N LEU A 704 43.40 -26.21 21.40
CA LEU A 704 43.36 -26.44 22.85
C LEU A 704 42.90 -27.88 23.17
N VAL A 705 41.83 -28.35 22.53
CA VAL A 705 41.31 -29.71 22.74
C VAL A 705 42.25 -30.78 22.19
N ALA A 706 42.98 -30.50 21.11
CA ALA A 706 43.97 -31.41 20.53
C ALA A 706 45.30 -31.49 21.32
N GLY A 707 45.46 -30.72 22.41
CA GLY A 707 46.67 -30.73 23.24
C GLY A 707 47.85 -29.91 22.68
N GLY A 708 47.61 -29.00 21.72
CA GLY A 708 48.64 -28.10 21.21
C GLY A 708 48.90 -26.93 22.16
N ALA A 709 50.16 -26.71 22.55
CA ALA A 709 50.53 -25.50 23.30
C ALA A 709 50.21 -24.25 22.44
N PRO A 710 49.65 -23.17 23.02
CA PRO A 710 49.32 -21.98 22.26
C PRO A 710 50.58 -21.36 21.65
N GLU A 711 50.62 -21.21 20.31
CA GLU A 711 51.63 -20.40 19.63
C GLU A 711 51.41 -18.93 20.03
N GLU A 712 52.37 -18.37 20.78
CA GLU A 712 52.45 -16.93 21.05
C GLU A 712 52.66 -16.20 19.72
N ASN A 713 51.65 -15.46 19.26
CA ASN A 713 51.79 -14.56 18.10
C ASN A 713 51.96 -13.12 18.58
N GLU A 714 53.10 -12.52 18.18
CA GLU A 714 53.52 -11.12 18.30
C GLU A 714 52.56 -10.09 17.68
#